data_AF-A0A8J5NIB3-F1
#
_entry.id   AF-A0A8J5NIB3-F1
#
_cell.length_a   1.000
_cell.length_b   1.000
_cell.length_c   1.000
_cell.angle_alpha   90.00
_cell.angle_beta   90.00
_cell.angle_gamma   90.00
#
_symmetry.space_group_name_H-M   'P 1'
#
loop_
_entity.id
_entity.type
_entity.pdbx_description
1 polymer ?
#
loop_
_entity_poly.entity_id
_entity_poly.type
_entity_poly.pdbx_seq_one_letter_code
_entity_poly.pdbx_strand_id
1 'polypeptide(L)'
;MSPLHEAVLFDSPESVRKWTSLFKKDDRNVFGQTPLHLAISKPDYLRILIDAGYDLDARDNYGITPLMYAAATNQEEAVMMLIEADSDLNATDFKWNRNFMFYAGLRQHWNLILQVLDIIESHVGKHAAERWAEFATYLFLVIFPDHLEISGVSLDQLLAKCGTVNFIYDARNDKRNRCLLHDIRSPEEFEALLANGFRLVDHADSAGQHPVMAAADRCESVLVNRLLAYGTDINRKDNFHKTSLYYVLRRLEVRFTHHSIFRALETLRILLENDSDVLTRDACRCPCSPQGCLPTAALQHSSQGIWRTCVPLWSLEWLSLVSEHRGESEAKITLLSFIRRAKHGEMGMTHVCCQREQSYLFRNVSGKALPDEDIDEIIDEESAFIEDLESEMDQSARKEYNALLNDWIVQIKTSLDTACIEAAEQGEGYNVLRPNFKVDHHHDTFVYEIETCRRRDPKREVTSQISEPRCPQVAVDVGHLLRIPPDHTFPDEPEDEFKCTNLDVVLPDSGPDVRNSNLPVLVWIHGGSQAVTFGSAASGVCDMSKIVADSLRLGKPIIAVSVQYRLNVFALGNREGPPNLALRDQELALQWVQDHIAGFGGDPDMITLAGESAGAIYCHAHLVANARVRQVILSSGSLFLSSPQPWHLVASFRDKVSTNLKDMDQTLDLETASASEVVEAVRRSGLQSFFLEWEDPFNAWHTKTGCAERLLLSDVTKEGAIYQAGVWATDPSDIAKAFDASEQYGDEVKKLYHIYRDRPSSCKTGALDFINDYKYLLPVERLEKSFKGAKKPAFRCLIDEANPWQPSSGAHHAVDLVLLFAGFDLSFAPSAERVGQAMREAWIKFISGEEPWPDATDKYYGFGPHGTLKTLEDWEVQSRRRVGLAEKLSEMESSLLDKTSSRLAAGKVSLLN
;
A
#
# COMPACT_ATOMS: atom_id res chain seq x y z
N MET A 1 -22.25 -16.08 -45.83
CA MET A 1 -21.09 -15.48 -46.53
C MET A 1 -21.22 -15.83 -48.00
N SER A 2 -20.94 -14.92 -48.92
CA SER A 2 -20.96 -15.24 -50.37
C SER A 2 -19.69 -16.03 -50.75
N PRO A 3 -19.67 -16.75 -51.89
CA PRO A 3 -18.47 -17.46 -52.34
C PRO A 3 -17.25 -16.55 -52.52
N LEU A 4 -17.46 -15.27 -52.80
CA LEU A 4 -16.38 -14.28 -52.84
C LEU A 4 -15.82 -13.94 -51.44
N HIS A 5 -16.64 -13.91 -50.39
CA HIS A 5 -16.13 -13.77 -49.01
C HIS A 5 -15.28 -14.99 -48.61
N GLU A 6 -15.73 -16.19 -48.98
CA GLU A 6 -15.01 -17.43 -48.70
C GLU A 6 -13.69 -17.48 -49.47
N ALA A 7 -13.69 -17.08 -50.75
CA ALA A 7 -12.47 -17.01 -51.56
C ALA A 7 -11.45 -16.00 -50.99
N VAL A 8 -11.90 -14.83 -50.53
CA VAL A 8 -11.01 -13.85 -49.89
C VAL A 8 -10.40 -14.39 -48.59
N LEU A 9 -11.14 -15.17 -47.81
CA LEU A 9 -10.64 -15.74 -46.55
C LEU A 9 -9.71 -16.93 -46.77
N PHE A 10 -10.04 -17.85 -47.69
CA PHE A 10 -9.47 -19.20 -47.71
C PHE A 10 -8.86 -19.66 -49.04
N ASP A 11 -9.01 -18.92 -50.14
CA ASP A 11 -8.63 -19.38 -51.50
C ASP A 11 -7.55 -18.50 -52.15
N SER A 12 -7.23 -18.70 -53.44
CA SER A 12 -6.15 -18.02 -54.18
C SER A 12 -6.57 -16.67 -54.82
N PRO A 13 -5.59 -15.79 -55.18
CA PRO A 13 -5.87 -14.52 -55.88
C PRO A 13 -6.58 -14.72 -57.23
N GLU A 14 -6.27 -15.80 -57.97
CA GLU A 14 -6.93 -16.14 -59.23
C GLU A 14 -8.40 -16.50 -59.02
N SER A 15 -8.71 -17.23 -57.95
CA SER A 15 -10.09 -17.51 -57.56
C SER A 15 -10.84 -16.23 -57.24
N VAL A 16 -10.22 -15.29 -56.52
CA VAL A 16 -10.82 -13.96 -56.26
C VAL A 16 -11.07 -13.20 -57.57
N ARG A 17 -10.10 -13.14 -58.50
CA ARG A 17 -10.28 -12.50 -59.83
C ARG A 17 -11.41 -13.14 -60.65
N LYS A 18 -11.58 -14.46 -60.55
CA LYS A 18 -12.68 -15.16 -61.22
C LYS A 18 -14.03 -14.75 -60.61
N TRP A 19 -14.13 -14.77 -59.29
CA TRP A 19 -15.39 -14.50 -58.58
C TRP A 19 -15.81 -13.04 -58.63
N THR A 20 -14.88 -12.08 -58.71
CA THR A 20 -15.21 -10.66 -58.87
C THR A 20 -15.97 -10.35 -60.17
N SER A 21 -15.81 -11.16 -61.22
CA SER A 21 -16.53 -11.01 -62.49
C SER A 21 -17.93 -11.65 -62.51
N LEU A 22 -18.25 -12.51 -61.53
CA LEU A 22 -19.44 -13.36 -61.53
C LEU A 22 -20.48 -12.98 -60.47
N PHE A 23 -20.08 -12.29 -59.41
CA PHE A 23 -20.96 -11.92 -58.30
C PHE A 23 -21.28 -10.44 -58.25
N LYS A 24 -22.36 -10.12 -57.54
CA LYS A 24 -22.76 -8.74 -57.30
C LYS A 24 -21.69 -8.05 -56.45
N LYS A 25 -21.23 -6.90 -56.93
CA LYS A 25 -20.34 -6.02 -56.16
C LYS A 25 -20.99 -5.69 -54.82
N ASP A 26 -20.18 -5.70 -53.77
CA ASP A 26 -20.55 -5.26 -52.42
C ASP A 26 -21.62 -6.10 -51.71
N ASP A 27 -21.75 -7.39 -52.07
CA ASP A 27 -22.49 -8.36 -51.27
C ASP A 27 -22.00 -8.33 -49.81
N ARG A 28 -22.93 -8.49 -48.87
CA ARG A 28 -22.66 -8.34 -47.43
C ARG A 28 -22.81 -9.64 -46.66
N ASN A 29 -21.93 -9.88 -45.69
CA ASN A 29 -22.09 -10.97 -44.73
C ASN A 29 -23.05 -10.59 -43.58
N VAL A 30 -23.18 -11.47 -42.57
CA VAL A 30 -24.08 -11.26 -41.41
C VAL A 30 -23.71 -10.05 -40.55
N PHE A 31 -22.47 -9.56 -40.65
CA PHE A 31 -21.98 -8.36 -39.98
C PHE A 31 -22.09 -7.10 -40.86
N GLY A 32 -22.63 -7.22 -42.07
CA GLY A 32 -22.73 -6.13 -43.04
C GLY A 32 -21.44 -5.87 -43.82
N GLN A 33 -20.39 -6.66 -43.58
CA GLN A 33 -19.08 -6.48 -44.22
C GLN A 33 -19.11 -6.94 -45.67
N THR A 34 -18.43 -6.20 -46.54
CA THR A 34 -18.14 -6.59 -47.93
C THR A 34 -16.85 -7.41 -48.02
N PRO A 35 -16.57 -8.10 -49.14
CA PRO A 35 -15.27 -8.77 -49.34
C PRO A 35 -14.07 -7.84 -49.17
N LEU A 36 -14.22 -6.55 -49.47
CA LEU A 36 -13.20 -5.53 -49.29
C LEU A 36 -12.79 -5.34 -47.81
N HIS A 37 -13.75 -5.45 -46.88
CA HIS A 37 -13.46 -5.41 -45.44
C HIS A 37 -12.61 -6.59 -44.98
N LEU A 38 -12.76 -7.76 -45.60
CA LEU A 38 -12.03 -8.97 -45.23
C LEU A 38 -10.64 -9.04 -45.88
N ALA A 39 -10.44 -8.32 -46.98
CA ALA A 39 -9.19 -8.32 -47.76
C ALA A 39 -8.09 -7.42 -47.18
N ILE A 40 -8.36 -6.62 -46.14
CA ILE A 40 -7.41 -5.63 -45.61
C ILE A 40 -6.08 -6.21 -45.09
N SER A 41 -6.02 -7.50 -44.78
CA SER A 41 -4.78 -8.19 -44.35
C SER A 41 -4.04 -8.86 -45.51
N LYS A 42 -4.55 -8.72 -46.74
CA LYS A 42 -4.05 -9.39 -47.95
C LYS A 42 -3.94 -8.39 -49.10
N PRO A 43 -2.82 -7.65 -49.22
CA PRO A 43 -2.67 -6.55 -50.18
C PRO A 43 -2.98 -6.92 -51.64
N ASP A 44 -2.53 -8.09 -52.11
CA ASP A 44 -2.83 -8.58 -53.47
C ASP A 44 -4.34 -8.72 -53.74
N TYR A 45 -5.09 -9.17 -52.73
CA TYR A 45 -6.53 -9.42 -52.81
C TYR A 45 -7.27 -8.09 -52.76
N LEU A 46 -6.81 -7.19 -51.88
CA LEU A 46 -7.33 -5.84 -51.78
C LEU A 46 -7.14 -5.08 -53.10
N ARG A 47 -5.97 -5.16 -53.73
CA ARG A 47 -5.70 -4.56 -55.05
C ARG A 47 -6.66 -5.09 -56.12
N ILE A 48 -6.88 -6.41 -56.19
CA ILE A 48 -7.83 -7.02 -57.13
C ILE A 48 -9.24 -6.44 -56.97
N LEU A 49 -9.69 -6.27 -55.72
CA LEU A 49 -11.03 -5.75 -55.42
C LEU A 49 -11.14 -4.24 -55.71
N ILE A 50 -10.09 -3.46 -55.43
CA ILE A 50 -10.01 -2.03 -55.79
C ILE A 50 -10.06 -1.87 -57.32
N ASP A 51 -9.23 -2.60 -58.07
CA ASP A 51 -9.19 -2.55 -59.54
C ASP A 51 -10.51 -3.00 -60.17
N ALA A 52 -11.23 -3.91 -59.51
CA ALA A 52 -12.56 -4.35 -59.91
C ALA A 52 -13.65 -3.31 -59.62
N GLY A 53 -13.34 -2.20 -58.93
CA GLY A 53 -14.25 -1.11 -58.61
C GLY A 53 -15.32 -1.49 -57.60
N TYR A 54 -14.92 -2.14 -56.50
CA TYR A 54 -15.75 -2.33 -55.31
C TYR A 54 -15.89 -1.01 -54.54
N ASP A 55 -16.98 -0.85 -53.80
CA ASP A 55 -17.20 0.35 -52.98
C ASP A 55 -16.20 0.41 -51.82
N LEU A 56 -15.25 1.36 -51.91
CA LEU A 56 -14.19 1.58 -50.93
C LEU A 56 -14.73 2.04 -49.58
N ASP A 57 -15.89 2.70 -49.59
CA ASP A 57 -16.50 3.35 -48.43
C ASP A 57 -17.72 2.58 -47.93
N ALA A 58 -17.88 1.34 -48.40
CA ALA A 58 -18.93 0.44 -47.94
C ALA A 58 -18.89 0.35 -46.41
N ARG A 59 -20.04 0.60 -45.77
CA ARG A 59 -20.17 0.56 -44.30
C ARG A 59 -20.76 -0.75 -43.82
N ASP A 60 -20.14 -1.39 -42.85
CA ASP A 60 -20.71 -2.56 -42.16
C ASP A 60 -21.94 -2.20 -41.29
N ASN A 61 -22.49 -3.16 -40.54
CA ASN A 61 -23.67 -2.93 -39.70
C ASN A 61 -23.46 -1.87 -38.58
N TYR A 62 -22.21 -1.50 -38.30
CA TYR A 62 -21.84 -0.50 -37.30
C TYR A 62 -21.37 0.82 -37.92
N GLY A 63 -21.37 0.92 -39.26
CA GLY A 63 -20.91 2.10 -39.97
C GLY A 63 -19.41 2.08 -40.26
N ILE A 64 -18.71 0.97 -40.01
CA ILE A 64 -17.26 0.90 -40.15
C ILE A 64 -16.89 0.63 -41.60
N THR A 65 -15.91 1.36 -42.13
CA THR A 65 -15.39 1.19 -43.51
C THR A 65 -14.15 0.29 -43.55
N PRO A 66 -13.77 -0.27 -44.71
CA PRO A 66 -12.51 -1.00 -44.88
C PRO A 66 -11.29 -0.22 -44.41
N LEU A 67 -11.22 1.09 -44.68
CA LEU A 67 -10.14 1.96 -44.21
C LEU A 67 -10.06 2.02 -42.67
N MET A 68 -11.21 2.07 -41.97
CA MET A 68 -11.23 2.02 -40.50
C MET A 68 -10.76 0.67 -39.95
N TYR A 69 -11.12 -0.45 -40.60
CA TYR A 69 -10.61 -1.77 -40.22
C TYR A 69 -9.08 -1.85 -40.39
N ALA A 70 -8.57 -1.37 -41.54
CA ALA A 70 -7.15 -1.41 -41.85
C ALA A 70 -6.36 -0.54 -40.86
N ALA A 71 -6.86 0.66 -40.55
CA ALA A 71 -6.30 1.56 -39.56
C ALA A 71 -6.31 0.94 -38.14
N ALA A 72 -7.40 0.28 -37.73
CA ALA A 72 -7.50 -0.34 -36.40
C ALA A 72 -6.57 -1.56 -36.22
N THR A 73 -6.20 -2.23 -37.31
CA THR A 73 -5.41 -3.48 -37.32
C THR A 73 -3.96 -3.29 -37.78
N ASN A 74 -3.53 -2.04 -37.92
CA ASN A 74 -2.19 -1.63 -38.35
C ASN A 74 -1.73 -2.26 -39.69
N GLN A 75 -2.65 -2.34 -40.66
CA GLN A 75 -2.32 -2.86 -42.00
C GLN A 75 -1.83 -1.71 -42.89
N GLU A 76 -0.56 -1.33 -42.75
CA GLU A 76 0.02 -0.13 -43.37
C GLU A 76 -0.22 -0.09 -44.89
N GLU A 77 0.14 -1.17 -45.60
CA GLU A 77 -0.02 -1.25 -47.05
C GLU A 77 -1.49 -1.14 -47.49
N ALA A 78 -2.42 -1.76 -46.75
CA ALA A 78 -3.84 -1.67 -47.05
C ALA A 78 -4.41 -0.25 -46.83
N VAL A 79 -3.95 0.44 -45.78
CA VAL A 79 -4.31 1.84 -45.55
C VAL A 79 -3.82 2.71 -46.71
N MET A 80 -2.56 2.55 -47.12
CA MET A 80 -1.99 3.34 -48.22
C MET A 80 -2.74 3.12 -49.53
N MET A 81 -3.00 1.85 -49.90
CA MET A 81 -3.73 1.53 -51.12
C MET A 81 -5.16 2.09 -51.14
N LEU A 82 -5.85 2.12 -49.99
CA LEU A 82 -7.21 2.67 -49.90
C LEU A 82 -7.21 4.20 -50.00
N ILE A 83 -6.22 4.88 -49.41
CA ILE A 83 -6.06 6.34 -49.51
C ILE A 83 -5.71 6.74 -50.95
N GLU A 84 -4.76 6.06 -51.58
CA GLU A 84 -4.36 6.28 -52.98
C GLU A 84 -5.49 5.99 -53.98
N ALA A 85 -6.44 5.13 -53.59
CA ALA A 85 -7.64 4.83 -54.38
C ALA A 85 -8.81 5.81 -54.11
N ASP A 86 -8.55 6.93 -53.43
CA ASP A 86 -9.52 8.00 -53.12
C ASP A 86 -10.70 7.57 -52.21
N SER A 87 -10.47 6.66 -51.25
CA SER A 87 -11.46 6.37 -50.20
C SER A 87 -11.81 7.61 -49.35
N ASP A 88 -13.06 7.70 -48.89
CA ASP A 88 -13.55 8.81 -48.07
C ASP A 88 -12.94 8.81 -46.67
N LEU A 89 -11.91 9.63 -46.50
CA LEU A 89 -11.23 9.87 -45.23
C LEU A 89 -12.16 10.42 -44.14
N ASN A 90 -13.26 11.08 -44.51
CA ASN A 90 -14.22 11.68 -43.57
C ASN A 90 -15.34 10.74 -43.15
N ALA A 91 -15.39 9.52 -43.68
CA ALA A 91 -16.38 8.54 -43.26
C ALA A 91 -16.27 8.28 -41.75
N THR A 92 -17.42 8.11 -41.10
CA THR A 92 -17.51 7.86 -39.65
C THR A 92 -18.44 6.72 -39.30
N ASP A 93 -18.14 6.07 -38.17
CA ASP A 93 -19.01 5.04 -37.60
C ASP A 93 -20.36 5.61 -37.12
N PHE A 94 -21.39 4.76 -37.07
CA PHE A 94 -22.75 5.22 -36.74
C PHE A 94 -22.92 5.54 -35.26
N LYS A 95 -22.11 4.91 -34.39
CA LYS A 95 -22.34 4.94 -32.94
C LYS A 95 -21.69 6.14 -32.26
N TRP A 96 -20.48 6.51 -32.69
CA TRP A 96 -19.63 7.46 -31.99
C TRP A 96 -19.07 8.55 -32.89
N ASN A 97 -19.40 8.51 -34.19
CA ASN A 97 -18.89 9.42 -35.21
C ASN A 97 -17.36 9.38 -35.33
N ARG A 98 -16.77 8.18 -35.28
CA ARG A 98 -15.30 7.98 -35.36
C ARG A 98 -14.84 7.67 -36.77
N ASN A 99 -13.80 8.35 -37.25
CA ASN A 99 -13.14 8.10 -38.54
C ASN A 99 -11.94 7.14 -38.40
N PHE A 100 -11.28 6.83 -39.51
CA PHE A 100 -10.16 5.89 -39.56
C PHE A 100 -8.96 6.32 -38.68
N MET A 101 -8.63 7.62 -38.65
CA MET A 101 -7.53 8.14 -37.84
C MET A 101 -7.83 8.05 -36.34
N PHE A 102 -9.10 8.20 -35.93
CA PHE A 102 -9.54 7.94 -34.56
C PHE A 102 -9.30 6.47 -34.17
N TYR A 103 -9.58 5.52 -35.07
CA TYR A 103 -9.33 4.10 -34.82
C TYR A 103 -7.83 3.76 -34.73
N ALA A 104 -6.98 4.39 -35.55
CA ALA A 104 -5.54 4.25 -35.45
C ALA A 104 -5.02 4.79 -34.10
N GLY A 105 -5.45 6.00 -33.70
CA GLY A 105 -5.07 6.61 -32.43
C GLY A 105 -5.54 5.80 -31.22
N LEU A 106 -6.78 5.31 -31.23
CA LEU A 106 -7.34 4.46 -30.18
C LEU A 106 -6.54 3.17 -29.97
N ARG A 107 -5.88 2.67 -31.02
CA ARG A 107 -5.07 1.45 -31.01
C ARG A 107 -3.57 1.71 -30.93
N GLN A 108 -3.18 2.97 -30.76
CA GLN A 108 -1.80 3.46 -30.61
C GLN A 108 -0.91 3.25 -31.85
N HIS A 109 -1.49 3.24 -33.04
CA HIS A 109 -0.76 3.08 -34.30
C HIS A 109 -0.20 4.43 -34.80
N TRP A 110 0.61 5.10 -33.98
CA TRP A 110 1.08 6.47 -34.24
C TRP A 110 2.10 6.56 -35.38
N ASN A 111 2.93 5.52 -35.57
CA ASN A 111 3.82 5.43 -36.73
C ASN A 111 3.02 5.37 -38.05
N LEU A 112 1.94 4.59 -38.07
CA LEU A 112 1.01 4.54 -39.21
C LEU A 112 0.38 5.91 -39.45
N ILE A 113 -0.03 6.64 -38.40
CA ILE A 113 -0.58 7.99 -38.55
C ILE A 113 0.44 8.93 -39.22
N LEU A 114 1.72 8.92 -38.83
CA LEU A 114 2.73 9.74 -39.49
C LEU A 114 2.88 9.41 -40.98
N GLN A 115 2.93 8.12 -41.33
CA GLN A 115 3.00 7.70 -42.73
C GLN A 115 1.74 8.10 -43.51
N VAL A 116 0.56 7.97 -42.90
CA VAL A 116 -0.71 8.40 -43.49
C VAL A 116 -0.70 9.90 -43.78
N LEU A 117 -0.14 10.73 -42.90
CA LEU A 117 -0.03 12.17 -43.15
C LEU A 117 0.85 12.47 -44.36
N ASP A 118 1.94 11.73 -44.55
CA ASP A 118 2.81 11.86 -45.74
C ASP A 118 2.10 11.47 -47.04
N ILE A 119 1.28 10.40 -47.00
CA ILE A 119 0.47 9.99 -48.16
C ILE A 119 -0.62 11.02 -48.45
N ILE A 120 -1.33 11.51 -47.44
CA ILE A 120 -2.34 12.57 -47.63
C ILE A 120 -1.68 13.83 -48.22
N GLU A 121 -0.47 14.19 -47.79
CA GLU A 121 0.24 15.36 -48.33
C GLU A 121 0.55 15.20 -49.82
N SER A 122 1.06 14.03 -50.21
CA SER A 122 1.44 13.74 -51.59
C SER A 122 0.26 13.47 -52.54
N HIS A 123 -0.81 12.84 -52.05
CA HIS A 123 -1.94 12.40 -52.88
C HIS A 123 -3.14 13.37 -52.84
N VAL A 124 -3.53 13.87 -51.67
CA VAL A 124 -4.68 14.78 -51.50
C VAL A 124 -4.23 16.25 -51.51
N GLY A 125 -3.06 16.51 -50.95
CA GLY A 125 -2.41 17.82 -50.94
C GLY A 125 -2.07 18.31 -49.54
N LYS A 126 -1.04 19.16 -49.47
CA LYS A 126 -0.47 19.70 -48.23
C LYS A 126 -1.51 20.25 -47.24
N HIS A 127 -2.46 21.06 -47.71
CA HIS A 127 -3.45 21.67 -46.81
C HIS A 127 -4.43 20.64 -46.20
N ALA A 128 -4.69 19.52 -46.89
CA ALA A 128 -5.46 18.44 -46.30
C ALA A 128 -4.66 17.69 -45.23
N ALA A 129 -3.37 17.43 -45.50
CA ALA A 129 -2.47 16.80 -44.54
C ALA A 129 -2.29 17.62 -43.27
N GLU A 130 -2.11 18.95 -43.39
CA GLU A 130 -2.01 19.86 -42.25
C GLU A 130 -3.24 19.77 -41.33
N ARG A 131 -4.46 19.76 -41.89
CA ARG A 131 -5.71 19.62 -41.11
C ARG A 131 -5.84 18.26 -40.44
N TRP A 132 -5.41 17.19 -41.13
CA TRP A 132 -5.35 15.86 -40.53
C TRP A 132 -4.28 15.76 -39.44
N ALA A 133 -3.17 16.47 -39.58
CA ALA A 133 -2.13 16.57 -38.55
C ALA A 133 -2.63 17.32 -37.31
N GLU A 134 -3.40 18.39 -37.48
CA GLU A 134 -4.09 19.08 -36.37
C GLU A 134 -5.04 18.13 -35.63
N PHE A 135 -5.83 17.35 -36.39
CA PHE A 135 -6.72 16.34 -35.80
C PHE A 135 -5.94 15.20 -35.11
N ALA A 136 -4.84 14.73 -35.69
CA ALA A 136 -3.96 13.73 -35.08
C ALA A 136 -3.35 14.24 -33.77
N THR A 137 -2.85 15.48 -33.75
CA THR A 137 -2.33 16.14 -32.55
C THR A 137 -3.41 16.30 -31.48
N TYR A 138 -4.64 16.65 -31.87
CA TYR A 138 -5.80 16.67 -30.97
C TYR A 138 -6.09 15.29 -30.37
N LEU A 139 -6.07 14.23 -31.19
CA LEU A 139 -6.26 12.87 -30.68
C LEU A 139 -5.13 12.46 -29.72
N PHE A 140 -3.89 12.82 -30.04
CA PHE A 140 -2.69 12.49 -29.29
C PHE A 140 -2.68 13.13 -27.90
N LEU A 141 -2.91 14.44 -27.82
CA LEU A 141 -2.83 15.20 -26.56
C LEU A 141 -4.14 15.21 -25.76
N VAL A 142 -5.29 15.23 -26.43
CA VAL A 142 -6.57 15.49 -25.76
C VAL A 142 -7.38 14.23 -25.54
N ILE A 143 -7.43 13.33 -26.55
CA ILE A 143 -8.31 12.15 -26.50
C ILE A 143 -7.60 10.91 -25.94
N PHE A 144 -6.34 10.66 -26.29
CA PHE A 144 -5.58 9.47 -25.88
C PHE A 144 -4.24 9.76 -25.13
N PRO A 145 -4.23 10.64 -24.13
CA PRO A 145 -2.99 11.05 -23.45
C PRO A 145 -2.34 9.98 -22.53
N ASP A 146 -3.07 9.00 -21.99
CA ASP A 146 -2.47 7.96 -21.13
C ASP A 146 -1.72 6.88 -21.95
N HIS A 147 -1.77 6.98 -23.28
CA HIS A 147 -1.20 6.03 -24.22
C HIS A 147 0.08 6.55 -24.90
N LEU A 148 0.65 7.64 -24.37
CA LEU A 148 1.80 8.34 -24.92
C LEU A 148 3.13 7.58 -24.75
N GLU A 149 3.34 6.93 -23.60
CA GLU A 149 4.63 6.28 -23.24
C GLU A 149 5.01 5.08 -24.12
N ILE A 150 4.06 4.54 -24.88
CA ILE A 150 4.21 3.31 -25.69
C ILE A 150 4.29 3.62 -27.19
N SER A 151 4.04 4.87 -27.59
CA SER A 151 3.78 5.27 -28.98
C SER A 151 4.99 5.20 -29.93
N GLY A 152 6.21 5.35 -29.40
CA GLY A 152 7.44 5.42 -30.21
C GLY A 152 7.57 6.66 -31.11
N VAL A 153 6.62 7.60 -31.04
CA VAL A 153 6.56 8.84 -31.82
C VAL A 153 6.62 10.03 -30.85
N SER A 154 7.45 11.04 -31.14
CA SER A 154 7.51 12.25 -30.32
C SER A 154 6.46 13.28 -30.75
N LEU A 155 6.03 14.12 -29.80
CA LEU A 155 5.10 15.22 -30.07
C LEU A 155 5.65 16.17 -31.16
N ASP A 156 6.95 16.47 -31.14
CA ASP A 156 7.60 17.30 -32.17
C ASP A 156 7.40 16.77 -33.59
N GLN A 157 7.39 15.44 -33.78
CA GLN A 157 7.17 14.85 -35.09
C GLN A 157 5.75 15.14 -35.62
N LEU A 158 4.74 15.13 -34.75
CA LEU A 158 3.35 15.47 -35.11
C LEU A 158 3.19 16.99 -35.30
N LEU A 159 3.76 17.80 -34.40
CA LEU A 159 3.71 19.26 -34.50
C LEU A 159 4.37 19.76 -35.80
N ALA A 160 5.48 19.15 -36.21
CA ALA A 160 6.17 19.49 -37.47
C ALA A 160 5.33 19.22 -38.73
N LYS A 161 4.29 18.37 -38.64
CA LYS A 161 3.33 18.09 -39.74
C LYS A 161 2.13 19.04 -39.73
N CYS A 162 1.92 19.79 -38.66
CA CYS A 162 0.83 20.76 -38.56
C CYS A 162 1.18 22.03 -39.36
N GLY A 163 0.18 22.61 -40.04
CA GLY A 163 0.36 23.91 -40.71
C GLY A 163 0.48 25.07 -39.70
N THR A 164 -0.12 24.89 -38.54
CA THR A 164 0.02 25.75 -37.36
C THR A 164 -0.18 24.92 -36.10
N VAL A 165 0.52 25.27 -35.01
CA VAL A 165 0.27 24.70 -33.69
C VAL A 165 -0.76 25.51 -32.88
N ASN A 166 -1.18 26.66 -33.40
CA ASN A 166 -2.09 27.62 -32.75
C ASN A 166 -3.56 27.42 -33.16
N PHE A 167 -3.99 26.17 -33.33
CA PHE A 167 -5.38 25.88 -33.68
C PHE A 167 -6.26 25.76 -32.43
N ILE A 168 -7.56 25.99 -32.64
CA ILE A 168 -8.60 25.90 -31.61
C ILE A 168 -9.54 24.75 -31.92
N TYR A 169 -10.07 24.11 -30.88
CA TYR A 169 -10.97 22.98 -31.00
C TYR A 169 -12.08 22.99 -29.93
N ASP A 170 -13.11 22.21 -30.21
CA ASP A 170 -14.21 21.96 -29.29
C ASP A 170 -14.11 20.54 -28.72
N ALA A 171 -14.10 20.42 -27.39
CA ALA A 171 -14.15 19.15 -26.68
C ALA A 171 -15.58 18.80 -26.26
N ARG A 172 -15.81 17.58 -25.78
CA ARG A 172 -17.12 17.14 -25.26
C ARG A 172 -17.42 17.84 -23.92
N ASN A 173 -18.71 18.11 -23.64
CA ASN A 173 -19.27 18.77 -22.44
C ASN A 173 -18.69 20.18 -22.20
N ASP A 174 -19.46 21.23 -22.53
CA ASP A 174 -19.24 22.70 -22.30
C ASP A 174 -17.89 23.35 -22.66
N LYS A 175 -16.85 22.57 -22.93
CA LYS A 175 -15.46 22.94 -23.24
C LYS A 175 -15.27 23.29 -24.72
N ARG A 176 -15.74 24.47 -25.11
CA ARG A 176 -15.61 25.02 -26.47
C ARG A 176 -14.53 26.08 -26.58
N ASN A 177 -13.96 26.25 -27.77
CA ASN A 177 -12.96 27.29 -28.08
C ASN A 177 -11.64 27.11 -27.30
N ARG A 178 -11.14 25.86 -27.13
CA ARG A 178 -9.90 25.58 -26.40
C ARG A 178 -8.70 25.53 -27.34
N CYS A 179 -7.51 25.85 -26.83
CA CYS A 179 -6.23 25.63 -27.50
C CYS A 179 -5.48 24.45 -26.86
N LEU A 180 -4.43 23.93 -27.51
CA LEU A 180 -3.66 22.77 -27.03
C LEU A 180 -3.18 22.92 -25.58
N LEU A 181 -2.75 24.12 -25.18
CA LEU A 181 -2.21 24.40 -23.86
C LEU A 181 -3.22 24.18 -22.71
N HIS A 182 -4.52 24.19 -23.02
CA HIS A 182 -5.52 23.87 -22.01
C HIS A 182 -5.49 22.40 -21.57
N ASP A 183 -4.95 21.49 -22.39
CA ASP A 183 -5.11 20.04 -22.23
C ASP A 183 -3.78 19.27 -22.19
N ILE A 184 -2.63 19.94 -22.34
CA ILE A 184 -1.31 19.34 -22.06
C ILE A 184 -1.18 18.93 -20.59
N ARG A 185 -0.31 17.95 -20.33
CA ARG A 185 -0.15 17.28 -19.03
C ARG A 185 1.28 17.30 -18.50
N SER A 186 2.25 17.70 -19.33
CA SER A 186 3.65 17.73 -18.91
C SER A 186 4.39 19.01 -19.32
N PRO A 187 5.44 19.40 -18.57
CA PRO A 187 6.31 20.51 -18.95
C PRO A 187 7.03 20.29 -20.29
N GLU A 188 7.33 19.05 -20.66
CA GLU A 188 7.98 18.71 -21.93
C GLU A 188 7.06 19.02 -23.11
N GLU A 189 5.76 18.73 -22.99
CA GLU A 189 4.76 19.09 -23.99
C GLU A 189 4.64 20.62 -24.12
N PHE A 190 4.73 21.35 -23.01
CA PHE A 190 4.75 22.82 -23.02
C PHE A 190 5.94 23.35 -23.81
N GLU A 191 7.15 22.84 -23.55
CA GLU A 191 8.36 23.25 -24.26
C GLU A 191 8.33 22.87 -25.74
N ALA A 192 7.81 21.69 -26.08
CA ALA A 192 7.63 21.28 -27.47
C ALA A 192 6.67 22.22 -28.21
N LEU A 193 5.55 22.62 -27.59
CA LEU A 193 4.65 23.61 -28.18
C LEU A 193 5.34 24.95 -28.43
N LEU A 194 6.08 25.47 -27.45
CA LEU A 194 6.82 26.73 -27.59
C LEU A 194 7.89 26.66 -28.68
N ALA A 195 8.67 25.56 -28.72
CA ALA A 195 9.71 25.33 -29.72
C ALA A 195 9.13 25.30 -31.15
N ASN A 196 7.90 24.79 -31.30
CA ASN A 196 7.17 24.75 -32.57
C ASN A 196 6.33 26.03 -32.83
N GLY A 197 6.53 27.10 -32.06
CA GLY A 197 5.95 28.41 -32.33
C GLY A 197 4.52 28.62 -31.80
N PHE A 198 4.14 27.93 -30.73
CA PHE A 198 2.88 28.18 -30.02
C PHE A 198 2.88 29.55 -29.32
N ARG A 199 1.74 30.25 -29.37
CA ARG A 199 1.57 31.64 -28.90
C ARG A 199 0.26 31.89 -28.15
N LEU A 200 -0.67 30.94 -28.15
CA LEU A 200 -1.99 31.07 -27.51
C LEU A 200 -1.95 30.82 -25.99
N VAL A 201 -0.96 31.39 -25.29
CA VAL A 201 -0.71 31.15 -23.86
C VAL A 201 -1.77 31.77 -22.94
N ASP A 202 -2.36 32.88 -23.38
CA ASP A 202 -3.45 33.61 -22.68
C ASP A 202 -4.82 33.39 -23.34
N HIS A 203 -4.96 32.39 -24.20
CA HIS A 203 -6.21 32.18 -24.92
C HIS A 203 -7.30 31.72 -23.96
N ALA A 204 -8.40 32.46 -23.88
CA ALA A 204 -9.53 32.08 -23.05
C ALA A 204 -10.52 31.21 -23.83
N ASP A 205 -10.96 30.12 -23.21
CA ASP A 205 -12.03 29.30 -23.77
C ASP A 205 -13.41 29.98 -23.66
N SER A 206 -14.48 29.31 -24.08
CA SER A 206 -15.84 29.90 -24.09
C SER A 206 -16.35 30.24 -22.68
N ALA A 207 -15.79 29.64 -21.62
CA ALA A 207 -16.10 29.97 -20.24
C ALA A 207 -15.19 31.09 -19.67
N GLY A 208 -14.23 31.58 -20.46
CA GLY A 208 -13.22 32.51 -19.99
C GLY A 208 -12.06 31.82 -19.25
N GLN A 209 -12.01 30.48 -19.25
CA GLN A 209 -10.94 29.74 -18.60
C GLN A 209 -9.66 29.87 -19.43
N HIS A 210 -8.57 30.29 -18.81
CA HIS A 210 -7.24 30.40 -19.44
C HIS A 210 -6.41 29.11 -19.19
N PRO A 211 -5.33 28.85 -19.95
CA PRO A 211 -4.55 27.62 -19.80
C PRO A 211 -3.95 27.44 -18.41
N VAL A 212 -3.51 28.52 -17.76
CA VAL A 212 -3.05 28.48 -16.35
C VAL A 212 -4.14 28.04 -15.38
N MET A 213 -5.40 28.41 -15.63
CA MET A 213 -6.52 27.97 -14.81
C MET A 213 -6.84 26.49 -15.04
N ALA A 214 -6.71 26.01 -16.28
CA ALA A 214 -6.89 24.60 -16.60
C ALA A 214 -5.79 23.71 -15.97
N ALA A 215 -4.53 24.18 -16.00
CA ALA A 215 -3.41 23.51 -15.32
C ALA A 215 -3.57 23.53 -13.79
N ALA A 216 -4.04 24.65 -13.24
CA ALA A 216 -4.36 24.79 -11.82
C ALA A 216 -5.51 23.86 -11.39
N ASP A 217 -6.57 23.75 -12.20
CA ASP A 217 -7.69 22.83 -11.95
C ASP A 217 -7.28 21.35 -11.97
N ARG A 218 -6.20 20.99 -12.68
CA ARG A 218 -5.57 19.65 -12.65
C ARG A 218 -4.49 19.49 -11.58
N CYS A 219 -4.16 20.57 -10.85
CA CYS A 219 -3.08 20.64 -9.87
C CYS A 219 -1.71 20.21 -10.44
N GLU A 220 -1.40 20.63 -11.67
CA GLU A 220 -0.11 20.38 -12.32
C GLU A 220 0.91 21.46 -11.93
N SER A 221 1.43 21.39 -10.71
CA SER A 221 2.31 22.39 -10.08
C SER A 221 3.49 22.82 -10.97
N VAL A 222 4.20 21.86 -11.57
CA VAL A 222 5.36 22.13 -12.43
C VAL A 222 4.94 22.89 -13.69
N LEU A 223 3.83 22.53 -14.31
CA LEU A 223 3.32 23.22 -15.50
C LEU A 223 2.85 24.63 -15.16
N VAL A 224 2.12 24.80 -14.04
CA VAL A 224 1.71 26.11 -13.54
C VAL A 224 2.92 27.02 -13.36
N ASN A 225 3.98 26.53 -12.70
CA ASN A 225 5.21 27.31 -12.50
C ASN A 225 5.86 27.73 -13.84
N ARG A 226 5.88 26.85 -14.84
CA ARG A 226 6.41 27.18 -16.18
C ARG A 226 5.56 28.23 -16.91
N LEU A 227 4.24 28.15 -16.81
CA LEU A 227 3.33 29.15 -17.38
C LEU A 227 3.52 30.53 -16.73
N LEU A 228 3.73 30.57 -15.42
CA LEU A 228 4.01 31.80 -14.68
C LEU A 228 5.37 32.40 -15.06
N ALA A 229 6.42 31.56 -15.17
CA ALA A 229 7.73 31.99 -15.63
C ALA A 229 7.71 32.54 -17.06
N TYR A 230 6.75 32.11 -17.90
CA TYR A 230 6.53 32.65 -19.23
C TYR A 230 5.83 34.03 -19.23
N GLY A 231 5.29 34.47 -18.10
CA GLY A 231 4.64 35.78 -17.93
C GLY A 231 3.10 35.74 -17.98
N THR A 232 2.48 34.58 -17.78
CA THR A 232 1.02 34.46 -17.71
C THR A 232 0.49 35.17 -16.47
N ASP A 233 -0.58 35.96 -16.61
CA ASP A 233 -1.22 36.63 -15.47
C ASP A 233 -2.06 35.64 -14.64
N ILE A 234 -1.59 35.37 -13.42
CA ILE A 234 -2.17 34.46 -12.44
C ILE A 234 -3.54 34.90 -11.91
N ASN A 235 -3.80 36.22 -11.92
CA ASN A 235 -4.97 36.84 -11.31
C ASN A 235 -6.09 37.13 -12.31
N ARG A 236 -5.96 36.63 -13.54
CA ARG A 236 -7.04 36.67 -14.52
C ARG A 236 -8.27 35.99 -13.98
N LYS A 237 -9.42 36.47 -14.46
CA LYS A 237 -10.74 36.00 -14.09
C LYS A 237 -11.45 35.42 -15.29
N ASP A 238 -12.10 34.29 -15.08
CA ASP A 238 -13.01 33.73 -16.08
C ASP A 238 -14.34 34.51 -16.13
N ASN A 239 -15.29 34.07 -16.97
CA ASN A 239 -16.58 34.73 -17.10
C ASN A 239 -17.46 34.64 -15.83
N PHE A 240 -17.02 33.87 -14.83
CA PHE A 240 -17.63 33.72 -13.52
C PHE A 240 -16.84 34.44 -12.42
N HIS A 241 -15.86 35.26 -12.80
CA HIS A 241 -14.95 35.97 -11.89
C HIS A 241 -14.06 35.06 -11.03
N LYS A 242 -13.85 33.80 -11.43
CA LYS A 242 -12.99 32.83 -10.75
C LYS A 242 -11.55 32.93 -11.27
N THR A 243 -10.58 32.79 -10.36
CA THR A 243 -9.14 32.80 -10.67
C THR A 243 -8.55 31.38 -10.60
N SER A 244 -7.29 31.22 -11.02
CA SER A 244 -6.54 29.96 -10.85
C SER A 244 -6.59 29.43 -9.41
N LEU A 245 -6.51 30.34 -8.43
CA LEU A 245 -6.59 30.00 -7.01
C LEU A 245 -7.93 29.36 -6.64
N TYR A 246 -9.05 29.87 -7.15
CA TYR A 246 -10.37 29.28 -6.91
C TYR A 246 -10.43 27.83 -7.43
N TYR A 247 -9.88 27.56 -8.62
CA TYR A 247 -9.89 26.23 -9.21
C TYR A 247 -9.13 25.22 -8.34
N VAL A 248 -7.99 25.60 -7.75
CA VAL A 248 -7.24 24.72 -6.83
C VAL A 248 -7.97 24.53 -5.49
N LEU A 249 -8.55 25.60 -4.92
CA LEU A 249 -9.30 25.50 -3.65
C LEU A 249 -10.54 24.62 -3.78
N ARG A 250 -11.26 24.71 -4.91
CA ARG A 250 -12.39 23.82 -5.22
C ARG A 250 -11.98 22.35 -5.25
N ARG A 251 -10.74 22.07 -5.66
CA ARG A 251 -10.24 20.70 -5.70
C ARG A 251 -10.20 20.11 -4.29
N LEU A 252 -9.75 20.86 -3.27
CA LEU A 252 -9.73 20.43 -1.85
C LEU A 252 -11.10 20.00 -1.29
N GLU A 253 -12.20 20.39 -1.94
CA GLU A 253 -13.55 19.98 -1.57
C GLU A 253 -13.87 18.53 -2.00
N VAL A 254 -13.27 17.99 -3.06
CA VAL A 254 -13.64 16.66 -3.61
C VAL A 254 -12.88 15.52 -2.90
N ARG A 255 -13.51 14.37 -2.63
CA ARG A 255 -12.85 13.19 -2.01
C ARG A 255 -11.60 12.79 -2.82
N PHE A 256 -10.43 12.82 -2.19
CA PHE A 256 -9.15 12.51 -2.83
C PHE A 256 -8.51 11.21 -2.35
N THR A 257 -7.67 10.64 -3.21
CA THR A 257 -6.55 9.77 -2.84
C THR A 257 -5.36 10.62 -2.39
N HIS A 258 -4.52 10.16 -1.45
CA HIS A 258 -3.37 10.90 -0.90
C HIS A 258 -2.58 11.69 -1.96
N HIS A 259 -2.19 11.07 -3.07
CA HIS A 259 -1.37 11.69 -4.13
C HIS A 259 -1.93 12.99 -4.74
N SER A 260 -3.26 13.15 -4.74
CA SER A 260 -3.92 14.33 -5.33
C SER A 260 -3.91 15.55 -4.40
N ILE A 261 -3.84 15.34 -3.08
CA ILE A 261 -3.80 16.41 -2.08
C ILE A 261 -2.44 17.12 -2.10
N PHE A 262 -1.35 16.36 -2.12
CA PHE A 262 0.01 16.90 -2.20
C PHE A 262 0.19 17.82 -3.41
N ARG A 263 -0.32 17.38 -4.57
CA ARG A 263 -0.27 18.18 -5.80
C ARG A 263 -1.07 19.48 -5.68
N ALA A 264 -2.22 19.46 -5.01
CA ALA A 264 -3.02 20.66 -4.77
C ALA A 264 -2.32 21.65 -3.83
N LEU A 265 -1.76 21.17 -2.70
CA LEU A 265 -1.02 21.99 -1.75
C LEU A 265 0.22 22.63 -2.38
N GLU A 266 1.00 21.84 -3.12
CA GLU A 266 2.17 22.36 -3.84
C GLU A 266 1.80 23.40 -4.90
N THR A 267 0.67 23.19 -5.60
CA THR A 267 0.16 24.20 -6.55
C THR A 267 -0.28 25.48 -5.83
N LEU A 268 -0.97 25.38 -4.68
CA LEU A 268 -1.35 26.56 -3.88
C LEU A 268 -0.11 27.35 -3.42
N ARG A 269 0.93 26.65 -2.95
CA ARG A 269 2.20 27.27 -2.56
C ARG A 269 2.81 28.08 -3.69
N ILE A 270 2.92 27.49 -4.89
CA ILE A 270 3.44 28.19 -6.08
C ILE A 270 2.59 29.41 -6.45
N LEU A 271 1.26 29.31 -6.37
CA LEU A 271 0.38 30.44 -6.68
C LEU A 271 0.57 31.59 -5.67
N LEU A 272 0.70 31.27 -4.38
CA LEU A 272 0.92 32.27 -3.31
C LEU A 272 2.30 32.93 -3.42
N GLU A 273 3.35 32.16 -3.71
CA GLU A 273 4.71 32.67 -3.95
C GLU A 273 4.79 33.61 -5.16
N ASN A 274 3.84 33.50 -6.11
CA ASN A 274 3.77 34.33 -7.32
C ASN A 274 2.65 35.40 -7.26
N ASP A 275 2.36 35.92 -6.06
CA ASP A 275 1.43 37.05 -5.85
C ASP A 275 -0.02 36.81 -6.33
N SER A 276 -0.53 35.57 -6.19
CA SER A 276 -1.96 35.32 -6.35
C SER A 276 -2.78 36.12 -5.33
N ASP A 277 -3.81 36.80 -5.82
CA ASP A 277 -4.73 37.61 -5.02
C ASP A 277 -5.73 36.73 -4.26
N VAL A 278 -5.45 36.53 -2.97
CA VAL A 278 -6.30 35.77 -2.05
C VAL A 278 -7.56 36.52 -1.63
N LEU A 279 -7.59 37.84 -1.85
CA LEU A 279 -8.71 38.72 -1.48
C LEU A 279 -9.60 39.07 -2.67
N THR A 280 -9.33 38.49 -3.82
CA THR A 280 -10.10 38.76 -5.03
C THR A 280 -11.55 38.37 -4.85
N ARG A 281 -12.48 39.21 -5.34
CA ARG A 281 -13.92 38.98 -5.15
C ARG A 281 -14.62 38.61 -6.45
N ASP A 282 -15.58 37.72 -6.34
CA ASP A 282 -16.57 37.46 -7.39
C ASP A 282 -17.71 38.50 -7.37
N ALA A 283 -18.71 38.30 -8.22
CA ALA A 283 -19.88 39.18 -8.32
C ALA A 283 -21.04 38.79 -7.38
N CYS A 284 -20.79 38.04 -6.31
CA CYS A 284 -21.82 37.62 -5.36
C CYS A 284 -22.36 38.81 -4.55
N ARG A 285 -23.68 38.87 -4.37
CA ARG A 285 -24.39 39.91 -3.61
C ARG A 285 -25.03 39.40 -2.31
N CYS A 286 -24.70 38.17 -1.90
CA CYS A 286 -25.32 37.54 -0.73
C CYS A 286 -24.88 38.21 0.58
N PRO A 287 -25.79 38.35 1.58
CA PRO A 287 -25.42 38.88 2.90
C PRO A 287 -24.29 38.12 3.60
N CYS A 288 -24.06 36.84 3.28
CA CYS A 288 -22.91 36.08 3.77
C CYS A 288 -21.56 36.62 3.25
N SER A 289 -21.55 37.42 2.17
CA SER A 289 -20.37 38.03 1.57
C SER A 289 -20.76 39.27 0.73
N PRO A 290 -21.12 40.40 1.39
CA PRO A 290 -21.76 41.54 0.71
C PRO A 290 -20.87 42.27 -0.29
N GLN A 291 -19.55 42.08 -0.20
CA GLN A 291 -18.58 42.67 -1.12
C GLN A 291 -18.23 41.73 -2.31
N GLY A 292 -18.81 40.52 -2.34
CA GLY A 292 -18.39 39.43 -3.23
C GLY A 292 -17.57 38.37 -2.50
N CYS A 293 -17.74 37.11 -2.90
CA CYS A 293 -17.09 35.96 -2.29
C CYS A 293 -15.59 35.92 -2.62
N LEU A 294 -14.78 35.60 -1.61
CA LEU A 294 -13.35 35.29 -1.77
C LEU A 294 -13.17 33.93 -2.48
N PRO A 295 -11.97 33.60 -3.01
CA PRO A 295 -11.70 32.28 -3.60
C PRO A 295 -11.96 31.13 -2.62
N THR A 296 -11.78 31.40 -1.33
CA THR A 296 -12.09 30.47 -0.23
C THR A 296 -13.55 30.11 -0.11
N ALA A 297 -14.44 30.80 -0.80
CA ALA A 297 -15.84 30.40 -0.90
C ALA A 297 -16.04 29.02 -1.55
N ALA A 298 -15.02 28.51 -2.27
CA ALA A 298 -14.96 27.14 -2.75
C ALA A 298 -14.86 26.09 -1.61
N LEU A 299 -14.38 26.48 -0.43
CA LEU A 299 -14.40 25.63 0.77
C LEU A 299 -15.80 25.76 1.40
N GLN A 300 -16.68 24.79 1.16
CA GLN A 300 -18.07 24.80 1.69
C GLN A 300 -18.13 24.58 3.21
N HIS A 301 -18.56 25.59 3.97
CA HIS A 301 -18.71 25.55 5.43
C HIS A 301 -20.15 25.29 5.92
N SER A 302 -20.96 24.54 5.17
CA SER A 302 -22.32 24.18 5.63
C SER A 302 -22.28 23.00 6.60
N SER A 303 -23.15 23.02 7.63
CA SER A 303 -23.31 21.91 8.58
C SER A 303 -23.65 20.58 7.90
N GLN A 304 -24.33 20.62 6.74
CA GLN A 304 -24.62 19.45 5.90
C GLN A 304 -23.42 18.97 5.06
N GLY A 305 -22.43 19.83 4.78
CA GLY A 305 -21.22 19.53 4.00
C GLY A 305 -20.11 18.84 4.79
N ILE A 306 -20.13 18.96 6.13
CA ILE A 306 -19.14 18.38 7.06
C ILE A 306 -18.94 16.87 6.83
N TRP A 307 -19.97 16.16 6.37
CA TRP A 307 -19.96 14.71 6.18
C TRP A 307 -19.43 14.20 4.85
N ARG A 308 -19.40 15.06 3.82
CA ARG A 308 -19.04 14.63 2.46
C ARG A 308 -17.60 14.95 2.11
N THR A 309 -17.05 15.97 2.74
CA THR A 309 -15.84 16.67 2.32
C THR A 309 -15.16 17.21 3.58
N CYS A 310 -13.88 16.96 3.75
CA CYS A 310 -12.97 17.33 4.83
C CYS A 310 -12.87 18.82 5.25
N VAL A 311 -13.85 19.63 4.89
CA VAL A 311 -13.74 21.08 4.69
C VAL A 311 -13.42 21.91 5.94
N PRO A 312 -13.82 21.55 7.17
CA PRO A 312 -13.44 22.35 8.33
C PRO A 312 -11.92 22.38 8.56
N LEU A 313 -11.21 21.29 8.24
CA LEU A 313 -9.76 21.17 8.41
C LEU A 313 -8.99 21.96 7.35
N TRP A 314 -9.49 22.04 6.12
CA TRP A 314 -8.87 22.83 5.06
C TRP A 314 -8.94 24.34 5.29
N SER A 315 -9.91 24.84 6.07
CA SER A 315 -9.93 26.25 6.45
C SER A 315 -8.76 26.62 7.37
N LEU A 316 -8.39 25.74 8.30
CA LEU A 316 -7.25 25.97 9.19
C LEU A 316 -5.94 25.95 8.41
N GLU A 317 -5.80 24.99 7.50
CA GLU A 317 -4.59 24.88 6.68
C GLU A 317 -4.44 26.05 5.71
N TRP A 318 -5.53 26.45 5.07
CA TRP A 318 -5.54 27.64 4.22
C TRP A 318 -5.19 28.92 5.00
N LEU A 319 -5.71 29.07 6.22
CA LEU A 319 -5.37 30.21 7.08
C LEU A 319 -3.89 30.22 7.47
N SER A 320 -3.32 29.03 7.72
CA SER A 320 -1.88 28.87 7.96
C SER A 320 -1.08 29.37 6.75
N LEU A 321 -1.39 28.86 5.55
CA LEU A 321 -0.71 29.23 4.30
C LEU A 321 -0.79 30.72 3.99
N VAL A 322 -1.98 31.32 4.13
CA VAL A 322 -2.17 32.77 3.92
C VAL A 322 -1.42 33.58 4.97
N SER A 323 -1.44 33.17 6.23
CA SER A 323 -0.71 33.86 7.30
C SER A 323 0.80 33.84 7.05
N GLU A 324 1.33 32.71 6.59
CA GLU A 324 2.76 32.55 6.29
C GLU A 324 3.19 33.37 5.07
N HIS A 325 2.44 33.31 3.96
CA HIS A 325 2.86 33.88 2.67
C HIS A 325 2.36 35.30 2.42
N ARG A 326 1.24 35.70 3.04
CA ARG A 326 0.57 37.00 2.83
C ARG A 326 0.40 37.84 4.10
N GLY A 327 0.72 37.24 5.26
CA GLY A 327 0.66 37.90 6.56
C GLY A 327 -0.71 37.82 7.25
N GLU A 328 -0.70 38.05 8.56
CA GLU A 328 -1.87 37.93 9.44
C GLU A 328 -3.03 38.87 9.07
N SER A 329 -2.75 39.98 8.39
CA SER A 329 -3.78 40.94 7.96
C SER A 329 -4.70 40.35 6.88
N GLU A 330 -4.14 39.71 5.85
CA GLU A 330 -4.93 39.05 4.80
C GLU A 330 -5.58 37.75 5.33
N ALA A 331 -4.88 37.03 6.23
CA ALA A 331 -5.43 35.85 6.90
C ALA A 331 -6.64 36.21 7.79
N LYS A 332 -6.60 37.34 8.51
CA LYS A 332 -7.72 37.84 9.30
C LYS A 332 -8.95 38.16 8.44
N ILE A 333 -8.77 38.78 7.27
CA ILE A 333 -9.88 39.06 6.34
C ILE A 333 -10.52 37.75 5.85
N THR A 334 -9.68 36.76 5.54
CA THR A 334 -10.12 35.43 5.14
C THR A 334 -10.91 34.72 6.25
N LEU A 335 -10.40 34.76 7.48
CA LEU A 335 -11.05 34.18 8.66
C LEU A 335 -12.40 34.83 8.96
N LEU A 336 -12.49 36.16 8.86
CA LEU A 336 -13.76 36.89 9.00
C LEU A 336 -14.77 36.46 7.91
N SER A 337 -14.31 36.17 6.70
CA SER A 337 -15.17 35.64 5.64
C SER A 337 -15.73 34.25 5.99
N PHE A 338 -14.94 33.37 6.60
CA PHE A 338 -15.41 32.07 7.09
C PHE A 338 -16.45 32.21 8.22
N ILE A 339 -16.14 33.03 9.22
CA ILE A 339 -17.02 33.26 10.37
C ILE A 339 -18.35 33.88 9.91
N ARG A 340 -18.32 34.86 9.00
CA ARG A 340 -19.54 35.48 8.47
C ARG A 340 -20.44 34.47 7.79
N ARG A 341 -19.87 33.59 6.97
CA ARG A 341 -20.61 32.52 6.28
C ARG A 341 -21.21 31.51 7.26
N ALA A 342 -20.47 31.12 8.29
CA ALA A 342 -20.97 30.20 9.32
C ALA A 342 -22.15 30.80 10.09
N LYS A 343 -22.02 32.04 10.57
CA LYS A 343 -23.08 32.77 11.29
C LYS A 343 -24.33 32.97 10.44
N HIS A 344 -24.15 33.35 9.17
CA HIS A 344 -25.26 33.43 8.21
C HIS A 344 -26.03 32.11 8.10
N GLY A 345 -25.31 30.98 8.05
CA GLY A 345 -25.93 29.64 8.05
C GLY A 345 -26.64 29.30 9.36
N GLU A 346 -26.05 29.63 10.51
CA GLU A 346 -26.65 29.41 11.85
C GLU A 346 -27.93 30.23 12.06
N MET A 347 -27.99 31.44 11.49
CA MET A 347 -29.18 32.29 11.50
C MET A 347 -30.29 31.82 10.54
N GLY A 348 -30.02 30.79 9.73
CA GLY A 348 -30.99 30.25 8.77
C GLY A 348 -31.32 31.20 7.61
N MET A 349 -30.43 32.16 7.32
CA MET A 349 -30.60 33.15 6.27
C MET A 349 -30.50 32.52 4.87
N THR A 350 -31.19 33.13 3.91
CA THR A 350 -31.31 32.62 2.55
C THR A 350 -30.07 32.95 1.72
N HIS A 351 -29.41 31.91 1.21
CA HIS A 351 -28.30 32.10 0.28
C HIS A 351 -28.81 32.57 -1.08
N VAL A 352 -28.75 33.87 -1.33
CA VAL A 352 -28.94 34.49 -2.66
C VAL A 352 -27.66 34.51 -3.50
N CYS A 353 -26.64 33.76 -3.06
CA CYS A 353 -25.36 33.70 -3.74
C CYS A 353 -25.54 33.11 -5.16
N CYS A 354 -24.80 33.67 -6.12
CA CYS A 354 -24.77 33.19 -7.50
C CYS A 354 -24.10 31.81 -7.60
N GLN A 355 -24.64 30.75 -7.01
CA GLN A 355 -24.25 29.38 -7.35
C GLN A 355 -24.69 29.08 -8.79
N ARG A 356 -23.91 29.61 -9.74
CA ARG A 356 -23.98 29.32 -11.16
C ARG A 356 -23.41 27.94 -11.52
N GLU A 357 -23.07 27.09 -10.55
CA GLU A 357 -22.73 25.68 -10.80
C GLU A 357 -23.31 24.84 -9.66
N GLN A 358 -24.39 24.10 -9.93
CA GLN A 358 -24.28 22.68 -10.30
C GLN A 358 -23.41 21.91 -9.29
N SER A 359 -24.08 21.44 -8.24
CA SER A 359 -23.69 20.26 -7.51
C SER A 359 -23.38 19.13 -8.50
N TYR A 360 -22.09 18.82 -8.70
CA TYR A 360 -21.65 17.64 -9.44
C TYR A 360 -22.07 16.32 -8.75
N LEU A 361 -22.69 16.41 -7.56
CA LEU A 361 -23.25 15.28 -6.82
C LEU A 361 -24.75 15.06 -7.09
N PHE A 362 -25.44 15.97 -7.81
CA PHE A 362 -26.81 15.76 -8.28
C PHE A 362 -26.94 16.09 -9.76
N ARG A 363 -26.96 15.05 -10.61
CA ARG A 363 -27.53 15.16 -11.97
C ARG A 363 -28.97 15.68 -11.83
N ASN A 364 -29.25 16.78 -12.51
CA ASN A 364 -30.56 17.44 -12.72
C ASN A 364 -30.88 18.65 -11.83
N VAL A 365 -30.15 19.76 -11.95
CA VAL A 365 -30.80 21.09 -11.90
C VAL A 365 -30.10 22.05 -12.86
N SER A 366 -30.74 22.31 -14.00
CA SER A 366 -30.43 23.45 -14.86
C SER A 366 -31.03 24.73 -14.24
N GLY A 367 -30.41 25.26 -13.19
CA GLY A 367 -30.87 26.48 -12.53
C GLY A 367 -30.23 27.72 -13.17
N LYS A 368 -31.03 28.65 -13.70
CA LYS A 368 -30.55 30.00 -14.03
C LYS A 368 -30.26 30.75 -12.72
N ALA A 369 -29.29 31.68 -12.75
CA ALA A 369 -29.07 32.61 -11.64
C ALA A 369 -30.38 33.36 -11.31
N LEU A 370 -30.62 33.61 -10.01
CA LEU A 370 -31.75 34.43 -9.57
C LEU A 370 -31.66 35.83 -10.22
N PRO A 371 -32.76 36.38 -10.75
CA PRO A 371 -32.86 37.78 -11.16
C PRO A 371 -32.45 38.73 -10.05
N ASP A 372 -31.89 39.89 -10.40
CA ASP A 372 -31.49 40.91 -9.41
C ASP A 372 -32.67 41.40 -8.55
N GLU A 373 -33.88 41.47 -9.13
CA GLU A 373 -35.11 41.87 -8.41
C GLU A 373 -35.47 40.89 -7.28
N ASP A 374 -35.33 39.58 -7.51
CA ASP A 374 -35.60 38.54 -6.50
C ASP A 374 -34.53 38.55 -5.39
N ILE A 375 -33.28 38.90 -5.74
CA ILE A 375 -32.19 39.05 -4.77
C ILE A 375 -32.46 40.26 -3.86
N ASP A 376 -32.89 41.37 -4.44
CA ASP A 376 -33.20 42.60 -3.70
C ASP A 376 -34.39 42.38 -2.74
N GLU A 377 -35.44 41.67 -3.17
CA GLU A 377 -36.60 41.34 -2.32
C GLU A 377 -36.19 40.49 -1.10
N ILE A 378 -35.37 39.44 -1.31
CA ILE A 378 -34.89 38.59 -0.21
C ILE A 378 -34.01 39.38 0.77
N ILE A 379 -33.15 40.26 0.26
CA ILE A 379 -32.30 41.11 1.12
C ILE A 379 -33.15 42.06 1.96
N ASP A 380 -34.21 42.65 1.40
CA ASP A 380 -35.12 43.51 2.14
C ASP A 380 -35.90 42.74 3.22
N GLU A 381 -36.38 41.53 2.91
CA GLU A 381 -37.09 40.66 3.86
C GLU A 381 -36.21 40.19 5.03
N GLU A 382 -34.92 39.94 4.79
CA GLU A 382 -33.96 39.49 5.80
C GLU A 382 -33.22 40.65 6.50
N SER A 383 -33.60 41.91 6.26
CA SER A 383 -32.93 43.12 6.78
C SER A 383 -32.64 43.09 8.29
N ALA A 384 -33.57 42.58 9.12
CA ALA A 384 -33.34 42.43 10.56
C ALA A 384 -32.23 41.41 10.91
N PHE A 385 -32.19 40.26 10.21
CA PHE A 385 -31.12 39.27 10.37
C PHE A 385 -29.77 39.80 9.85
N ILE A 386 -29.79 40.63 8.80
CA ILE A 386 -28.60 41.30 8.29
C ILE A 386 -28.03 42.25 9.34
N GLU A 387 -28.87 43.06 10.01
CA GLU A 387 -28.42 43.96 11.09
C GLU A 387 -27.78 43.19 12.26
N ASP A 388 -28.39 42.06 12.67
CA ASP A 388 -27.83 41.18 13.70
C ASP A 388 -26.48 40.57 13.27
N LEU A 389 -26.39 40.11 12.01
CA LEU A 389 -25.16 39.56 11.44
C LEU A 389 -24.05 40.63 11.37
N GLU A 390 -24.35 41.87 11.00
CA GLU A 390 -23.36 42.96 10.99
C GLU A 390 -22.87 43.30 12.40
N SER A 391 -23.77 43.38 13.38
CA SER A 391 -23.41 43.60 14.79
C SER A 391 -22.47 42.50 15.32
N GLU A 392 -22.76 41.25 14.98
CA GLU A 392 -21.92 40.11 15.31
C GLU A 392 -20.56 40.12 14.61
N MET A 393 -20.52 40.56 13.36
CA MET A 393 -19.28 40.67 12.58
C MET A 393 -18.41 41.83 13.06
N ASP A 394 -19.00 42.95 13.48
CA ASP A 394 -18.30 44.07 14.11
C ASP A 394 -17.60 43.66 15.40
N GLN A 395 -18.25 42.82 16.22
CA GLN A 395 -17.64 42.29 17.43
C GLN A 395 -16.45 41.36 17.10
N SER A 396 -16.61 40.50 16.11
CA SER A 396 -15.54 39.61 15.63
C SER A 396 -14.36 40.37 15.02
N ALA A 397 -14.62 41.43 14.24
CA ALA A 397 -13.58 42.22 13.57
C ALA A 397 -12.64 42.96 14.55
N ARG A 398 -13.13 43.28 15.76
CA ARG A 398 -12.34 43.91 16.84
C ARG A 398 -11.36 42.97 17.51
N LYS A 399 -11.50 41.64 17.34
CA LYS A 399 -10.58 40.66 17.92
C LYS A 399 -9.27 40.62 17.13
N GLU A 400 -8.18 40.33 17.83
CA GLU A 400 -6.89 40.01 17.19
C GLU A 400 -6.98 38.66 16.46
N TYR A 401 -6.13 38.47 15.44
CA TYR A 401 -6.18 37.29 14.55
C TYR A 401 -6.16 35.97 15.33
N ASN A 402 -5.22 35.79 16.26
CA ASN A 402 -5.10 34.56 17.06
C ASN A 402 -6.31 34.30 17.97
N ALA A 403 -6.93 35.36 18.52
CA ALA A 403 -8.14 35.21 19.32
C ALA A 403 -9.32 34.74 18.45
N LEU A 404 -9.44 35.32 17.26
CA LEU A 404 -10.47 34.96 16.28
C LEU A 404 -10.27 33.53 15.75
N LEU A 405 -9.01 33.10 15.57
CA LEU A 405 -8.68 31.74 15.12
C LEU A 405 -9.07 30.69 16.17
N ASN A 406 -8.81 30.97 17.45
CA ASN A 406 -9.24 30.09 18.54
C ASN A 406 -10.77 29.94 18.60
N ASP A 407 -11.51 31.04 18.46
CA ASP A 407 -12.97 30.99 18.41
C ASP A 407 -13.46 30.12 17.25
N TRP A 408 -12.82 30.24 16.08
CA TRP A 408 -13.14 29.46 14.89
C TRP A 408 -12.86 27.95 15.07
N ILE A 409 -11.74 27.58 15.70
CA ILE A 409 -11.42 26.19 16.03
C ILE A 409 -12.50 25.60 16.95
N VAL A 410 -12.94 26.36 17.95
CA VAL A 410 -14.00 25.93 18.88
C VAL A 410 -15.34 25.77 18.14
N GLN A 411 -15.69 26.68 17.23
CA GLN A 411 -16.91 26.60 16.42
C GLN A 411 -16.91 25.38 15.48
N ILE A 412 -15.78 25.11 14.83
CA ILE A 412 -15.59 23.90 14.00
C ILE A 412 -15.82 22.63 14.84
N LYS A 413 -15.18 22.55 16.00
CA LYS A 413 -15.32 21.41 16.90
C LYS A 413 -16.77 21.19 17.34
N THR A 414 -17.43 22.27 17.78
CA THR A 414 -18.82 22.23 18.24
C THR A 414 -19.77 21.76 17.15
N SER A 415 -19.57 22.23 15.91
CA SER A 415 -20.35 21.81 14.74
C SER A 415 -20.14 20.33 14.41
N LEU A 416 -18.90 19.84 14.49
CA LEU A 416 -18.56 18.43 14.26
C LEU A 416 -19.18 17.52 15.32
N ASP A 417 -19.11 17.92 16.60
CA ASP A 417 -19.67 17.18 17.72
C ASP A 417 -21.21 17.08 17.61
N THR A 418 -21.87 18.20 17.31
CA THR A 418 -23.33 18.27 17.12
C THR A 418 -23.78 17.37 15.98
N ALA A 419 -23.08 17.44 14.85
CA ALA A 419 -23.38 16.58 13.72
C ALA A 419 -23.21 15.10 14.11
N CYS A 420 -22.11 14.72 14.78
CA CYS A 420 -21.90 13.34 15.22
C CYS A 420 -23.03 12.79 16.10
N ILE A 421 -23.64 13.65 16.91
CA ILE A 421 -24.80 13.29 17.74
C ILE A 421 -26.04 13.07 16.86
N GLU A 422 -26.37 14.01 15.97
CA GLU A 422 -27.53 13.90 15.06
C GLU A 422 -27.45 12.65 14.16
N ALA A 423 -26.26 12.33 13.64
CA ALA A 423 -26.02 11.14 12.83
C ALA A 423 -26.18 9.83 13.63
N ALA A 424 -25.86 9.84 14.92
CA ALA A 424 -26.05 8.69 15.80
C ALA A 424 -27.54 8.45 16.15
N GLU A 425 -28.36 9.51 16.18
CA GLU A 425 -29.77 9.44 16.52
C GLU A 425 -30.67 8.97 15.37
N GLN A 426 -30.31 9.26 14.11
CA GLN A 426 -31.17 8.97 12.95
C GLN A 426 -31.06 7.54 12.39
N GLY A 427 -30.12 6.71 12.86
CA GLY A 427 -30.05 5.28 12.51
C GLY A 427 -29.82 4.95 11.02
N GLU A 428 -29.64 5.94 10.16
CA GLU A 428 -29.31 5.76 8.74
C GLU A 428 -27.82 5.44 8.60
N GLY A 429 -27.50 4.33 7.93
CA GLY A 429 -26.14 3.85 7.68
C GLY A 429 -25.37 4.74 6.70
N TYR A 430 -25.08 5.98 7.08
CA TYR A 430 -24.14 6.83 6.39
C TYR A 430 -22.72 6.54 6.89
N ASN A 431 -21.85 6.09 5.99
CA ASN A 431 -20.41 6.04 6.21
C ASN A 431 -19.91 7.48 6.39
N VAL A 432 -19.91 7.95 7.63
CA VAL A 432 -19.12 9.11 8.03
C VAL A 432 -17.67 8.76 7.75
N LEU A 433 -17.13 9.28 6.66
CA LEU A 433 -15.69 9.34 6.47
C LEU A 433 -15.22 10.43 7.41
N ARG A 434 -14.73 10.08 8.59
CA ARG A 434 -13.89 11.01 9.36
C ARG A 434 -12.58 11.07 8.62
N PRO A 435 -12.24 12.22 8.02
CA PRO A 435 -10.96 12.32 7.39
C PRO A 435 -9.95 12.62 8.50
N ASN A 436 -9.15 11.63 8.86
CA ASN A 436 -8.10 11.81 9.85
C ASN A 436 -6.90 12.40 9.11
N PHE A 437 -6.75 13.71 9.18
CA PHE A 437 -5.55 14.38 8.70
C PHE A 437 -4.53 14.40 9.83
N LYS A 438 -3.45 13.64 9.69
CA LYS A 438 -2.29 13.73 10.58
C LYS A 438 -1.22 14.57 9.89
N VAL A 439 -0.65 15.54 10.60
CA VAL A 439 0.51 16.29 10.12
C VAL A 439 1.75 15.44 10.42
N ASP A 440 2.43 15.01 9.37
CA ASP A 440 3.79 14.47 9.47
C ASP A 440 4.74 15.65 9.60
N HIS A 441 5.12 15.97 10.84
CA HIS A 441 6.01 17.08 11.17
C HIS A 441 7.45 16.88 10.71
N HIS A 442 7.85 15.66 10.32
CA HIS A 442 9.19 15.37 9.84
C HIS A 442 9.37 15.67 8.35
N HIS A 443 8.28 15.57 7.59
CA HIS A 443 8.23 15.83 6.15
C HIS A 443 7.40 17.05 5.76
N ASP A 444 6.74 17.69 6.74
CA ASP A 444 5.86 18.86 6.60
C ASP A 444 4.63 18.60 5.70
N THR A 445 3.97 17.45 5.90
CA THR A 445 2.92 16.97 4.99
C THR A 445 1.68 16.40 5.70
N PHE A 446 0.52 16.45 5.03
CA PHE A 446 -0.75 15.92 5.56
C PHE A 446 -1.01 14.47 5.11
N VAL A 447 -1.15 13.57 6.08
CA VAL A 447 -1.50 12.16 5.89
C VAL A 447 -3.02 12.01 6.06
N TYR A 448 -3.70 11.57 4.99
CA TYR A 448 -5.16 11.40 4.91
C TYR A 448 -5.62 9.95 5.17
N GLU A 449 -5.96 9.57 6.41
CA GLU A 449 -6.54 8.23 6.67
C GLU A 449 -8.07 8.23 6.43
N ILE A 450 -8.54 7.36 5.53
CA ILE A 450 -9.97 7.06 5.35
C ILE A 450 -10.39 5.99 6.37
N GLU A 451 -11.05 6.39 7.46
CA GLU A 451 -11.81 5.45 8.28
C GLU A 451 -13.20 5.22 7.67
N THR A 452 -13.44 4.04 7.10
CA THR A 452 -14.82 3.60 6.83
C THR A 452 -15.48 3.22 8.15
N CYS A 453 -16.47 4.00 8.59
CA CYS A 453 -17.26 3.70 9.78
C CYS A 453 -18.16 2.47 9.58
N ARG A 454 -17.58 1.26 9.59
CA ARG A 454 -18.33 0.04 9.92
C ARG A 454 -18.28 -0.12 11.43
N ARG A 455 -19.44 0.06 12.07
CA ARG A 455 -19.75 -0.29 13.48
C ARG A 455 -18.54 -0.22 14.42
N ARG A 456 -18.38 0.92 15.11
CA ARG A 456 -17.55 1.12 16.32
C ARG A 456 -16.43 0.06 16.45
N ASP A 457 -15.35 0.29 15.73
CA ASP A 457 -14.04 -0.21 16.17
C ASP A 457 -13.58 0.79 17.23
N PRO A 458 -13.54 0.41 18.52
CA PRO A 458 -12.97 1.27 19.53
C PRO A 458 -11.45 1.23 19.30
N LYS A 459 -10.89 2.32 18.75
CA LYS A 459 -9.45 2.54 18.82
C LYS A 459 -9.16 3.93 19.33
N ARG A 460 -8.53 3.90 20.51
CA ARG A 460 -7.34 4.69 20.85
C ARG A 460 -7.52 6.21 20.78
N GLU A 461 -7.84 6.79 21.93
CA GLU A 461 -6.89 7.76 22.49
C GLU A 461 -5.55 7.03 22.62
N VAL A 462 -4.67 7.13 21.61
CA VAL A 462 -3.24 7.04 21.90
C VAL A 462 -2.94 8.31 22.67
N THR A 463 -3.12 8.27 24.00
CA THR A 463 -2.18 9.02 24.83
C THR A 463 -0.81 8.58 24.34
N SER A 464 0.02 9.55 23.96
CA SER A 464 1.41 9.36 23.61
C SER A 464 2.12 8.60 24.74
N GLN A 465 2.03 7.28 24.76
CA GLN A 465 2.87 6.45 25.58
C GLN A 465 4.16 6.31 24.80
N ILE A 466 5.18 7.01 25.29
CA ILE A 466 6.58 6.75 25.01
C ILE A 466 6.73 5.22 25.02
N SER A 467 7.10 4.61 23.88
CA SER A 467 7.48 3.20 23.89
C SER A 467 8.63 3.04 24.88
N GLU A 468 8.42 2.25 25.94
CA GLU A 468 9.46 1.96 26.91
C GLU A 468 10.67 1.34 26.18
N PRO A 469 11.90 1.62 26.64
CA PRO A 469 13.08 1.28 25.88
C PRO A 469 13.24 -0.24 25.71
N ARG A 470 13.80 -0.67 24.57
CA ARG A 470 14.23 -2.05 24.36
C ARG A 470 15.65 -2.28 24.87
N CYS A 471 16.07 -3.54 24.99
CA CYS A 471 17.40 -3.84 25.51
C CYS A 471 18.50 -3.50 24.50
N PRO A 472 19.70 -3.07 24.98
CA PRO A 472 20.81 -2.73 24.11
C PRO A 472 21.21 -3.86 23.16
N GLN A 473 21.31 -3.55 21.87
CA GLN A 473 21.52 -4.57 20.84
C GLN A 473 22.17 -4.03 19.57
N VAL A 474 22.69 -4.94 18.75
CA VAL A 474 23.24 -4.56 17.44
C VAL A 474 22.09 -4.24 16.50
N ALA A 475 22.17 -3.09 15.83
CA ALA A 475 21.19 -2.70 14.82
C ALA A 475 21.10 -3.75 13.70
N VAL A 476 19.88 -4.20 13.42
CA VAL A 476 19.56 -5.15 12.35
C VAL A 476 18.40 -4.60 11.52
N ASP A 477 18.44 -4.85 10.22
CA ASP A 477 17.36 -4.50 9.31
C ASP A 477 16.27 -5.60 9.35
N VAL A 478 15.33 -5.45 10.27
CA VAL A 478 14.17 -6.36 10.42
C VAL A 478 13.32 -6.38 9.14
N GLY A 479 13.21 -5.24 8.46
CA GLY A 479 12.46 -5.11 7.21
C GLY A 479 13.01 -5.98 6.10
N HIS A 480 14.34 -6.06 6.00
CA HIS A 480 14.99 -6.85 4.96
C HIS A 480 14.72 -8.36 5.08
N LEU A 481 14.76 -8.95 6.29
CA LEU A 481 14.43 -10.38 6.46
C LEU A 481 12.95 -10.67 6.23
N LEU A 482 12.06 -9.79 6.71
CA LEU A 482 10.61 -9.90 6.49
C LEU A 482 10.18 -9.53 5.07
N ARG A 483 11.11 -9.09 4.21
CA ARG A 483 10.85 -8.58 2.86
C ARG A 483 9.79 -7.48 2.86
N ILE A 484 9.80 -6.65 3.89
CA ILE A 484 8.95 -5.46 3.98
C ILE A 484 9.46 -4.45 2.95
N PRO A 485 8.59 -3.69 2.27
CA PRO A 485 8.99 -2.70 1.28
C PRO A 485 10.01 -1.70 1.85
N PRO A 486 11.05 -1.33 1.10
CA PRO A 486 12.16 -0.50 1.60
C PRO A 486 11.76 0.95 1.92
N ASP A 487 10.59 1.38 1.46
CA ASP A 487 9.97 2.67 1.78
C ASP A 487 9.26 2.67 3.15
N HIS A 488 9.04 1.49 3.76
CA HIS A 488 8.51 1.41 5.12
C HIS A 488 9.57 1.88 6.14
N THR A 489 9.20 2.88 6.93
CA THR A 489 10.05 3.39 8.01
C THR A 489 9.59 2.80 9.34
N PHE A 490 10.47 2.03 9.99
CA PHE A 490 10.23 1.57 11.35
C PHE A 490 10.38 2.72 12.35
N PRO A 491 9.58 2.76 13.42
CA PRO A 491 9.75 3.75 14.48
C PRO A 491 11.09 3.56 15.18
N ASP A 492 11.66 4.67 15.66
CA ASP A 492 12.84 4.64 16.51
C ASP A 492 12.45 4.04 17.87
N GLU A 493 13.21 3.02 18.30
CA GLU A 493 12.99 2.33 19.56
C GLU A 493 14.15 2.65 20.50
N PRO A 494 13.95 3.49 21.54
CA PRO A 494 15.04 3.85 22.43
C PRO A 494 15.62 2.62 23.13
N GLU A 495 16.91 2.62 23.39
CA GLU A 495 17.61 1.52 24.08
C GLU A 495 18.11 1.99 25.46
N ASP A 496 17.87 1.19 26.49
CA ASP A 496 18.34 1.48 27.85
C ASP A 496 18.69 0.16 28.56
N GLU A 497 19.90 0.07 29.10
CA GLU A 497 20.40 -1.14 29.76
C GLU A 497 19.60 -1.54 31.00
N PHE A 498 19.10 -0.56 31.76
CA PHE A 498 18.51 -0.79 33.08
C PHE A 498 16.99 -0.66 33.08
N LYS A 499 16.39 -0.03 32.06
CA LYS A 499 14.94 0.14 31.92
C LYS A 499 14.29 -0.78 30.89
N CYS A 500 15.07 -1.59 30.17
CA CYS A 500 14.51 -2.42 29.11
C CYS A 500 13.74 -3.67 29.56
N THR A 501 13.84 -4.08 30.81
CA THR A 501 13.12 -5.25 31.34
C THR A 501 11.70 -4.86 31.72
N ASN A 502 10.90 -4.58 30.70
CA ASN A 502 9.51 -4.15 30.80
C ASN A 502 8.56 -5.14 30.09
N LEU A 503 7.25 -4.91 30.26
CA LEU A 503 6.20 -5.67 29.58
C LEU A 503 5.05 -4.73 29.23
N ASP A 504 4.38 -5.02 28.12
CA ASP A 504 3.15 -4.33 27.72
C ASP A 504 1.94 -5.23 27.94
N VAL A 505 0.84 -4.65 28.40
CA VAL A 505 -0.44 -5.36 28.59
C VAL A 505 -1.49 -4.73 27.68
N VAL A 506 -1.99 -5.53 26.73
CA VAL A 506 -3.04 -5.12 25.79
C VAL A 506 -4.37 -5.68 26.25
N LEU A 507 -5.33 -4.77 26.47
CA LEU A 507 -6.66 -5.07 26.98
C LEU A 507 -7.74 -4.86 25.90
N PRO A 508 -8.88 -5.56 26.00
CA PRO A 508 -10.04 -5.26 25.17
C PRO A 508 -10.71 -3.93 25.56
N ASP A 509 -10.88 -3.01 24.60
CA ASP A 509 -11.40 -1.64 24.80
C ASP A 509 -12.88 -1.58 25.28
N SER A 510 -13.67 -2.63 25.03
CA SER A 510 -15.06 -2.72 25.52
C SER A 510 -15.52 -4.19 25.62
N GLY A 511 -15.56 -4.70 26.84
CA GLY A 511 -15.99 -6.06 27.20
C GLY A 511 -16.60 -6.10 28.61
N PRO A 512 -17.17 -7.26 29.03
CA PRO A 512 -17.79 -7.42 30.36
C PRO A 512 -16.85 -6.89 31.44
N ASP A 513 -17.39 -6.32 32.53
CA ASP A 513 -16.66 -5.70 33.65
C ASP A 513 -15.25 -6.31 33.82
N VAL A 514 -14.26 -5.72 33.13
CA VAL A 514 -13.03 -6.47 32.75
C VAL A 514 -12.31 -6.92 34.00
N ARG A 515 -12.40 -6.13 35.07
CA ARG A 515 -11.86 -6.41 36.40
C ARG A 515 -12.41 -7.67 37.09
N ASN A 516 -13.46 -8.30 36.56
CA ASN A 516 -14.09 -9.51 37.12
C ASN A 516 -14.27 -10.66 36.09
N SER A 517 -13.60 -10.60 34.93
CA SER A 517 -13.94 -11.46 33.78
C SER A 517 -13.11 -12.74 33.61
N ASN A 518 -12.02 -12.94 34.38
CA ASN A 518 -11.13 -14.11 34.31
C ASN A 518 -10.79 -14.52 32.86
N LEU A 519 -10.27 -13.59 32.08
CA LEU A 519 -10.00 -13.76 30.65
C LEU A 519 -8.74 -14.60 30.40
N PRO A 520 -8.72 -15.47 29.37
CA PRO A 520 -7.50 -16.15 28.94
C PRO A 520 -6.39 -15.15 28.58
N VAL A 521 -5.14 -15.49 28.93
CA VAL A 521 -3.99 -14.60 28.76
C VAL A 521 -3.01 -15.20 27.77
N LEU A 522 -2.66 -14.44 26.72
CA LEU A 522 -1.56 -14.72 25.81
C LEU A 522 -0.30 -14.00 26.31
N VAL A 523 0.78 -14.73 26.57
CA VAL A 523 2.10 -14.15 26.86
C VAL A 523 3.01 -14.41 25.67
N TRP A 524 3.50 -13.34 25.03
CA TRP A 524 4.35 -13.36 23.85
C TRP A 524 5.81 -13.12 24.21
N ILE A 525 6.68 -14.06 23.82
CA ILE A 525 8.15 -13.93 23.87
C ILE A 525 8.66 -13.77 22.43
N HIS A 526 9.26 -12.62 22.14
CA HIS A 526 9.75 -12.31 20.79
C HIS A 526 10.97 -13.15 20.38
N GLY A 527 11.20 -13.25 19.07
CA GLY A 527 12.35 -13.93 18.46
C GLY A 527 13.59 -13.05 18.32
N GLY A 528 14.53 -13.47 17.45
CA GLY A 528 15.75 -12.71 17.10
C GLY A 528 17.07 -13.35 17.48
N SER A 529 17.21 -14.67 17.31
CA SER A 529 18.45 -15.43 17.55
C SER A 529 19.09 -15.23 18.93
N GLN A 530 18.30 -14.83 19.94
CA GLN A 530 18.75 -14.47 21.29
C GLN A 530 19.73 -13.27 21.30
N ALA A 531 19.86 -12.56 20.17
CA ALA A 531 20.81 -11.48 19.95
C ALA A 531 20.11 -10.12 19.87
N VAL A 532 18.90 -10.08 19.31
CA VAL A 532 18.12 -8.88 19.01
C VAL A 532 16.64 -9.11 19.32
N THR A 533 15.87 -8.04 19.49
CA THR A 533 14.41 -8.02 19.48
C THR A 533 13.95 -8.03 18.03
N PHE A 534 13.47 -9.17 17.54
CA PHE A 534 12.99 -9.27 16.17
C PHE A 534 11.48 -9.00 16.11
N GLY A 535 11.11 -7.87 15.52
CA GLY A 535 9.72 -7.47 15.33
C GLY A 535 8.99 -7.20 16.64
N SER A 536 9.35 -6.13 17.36
CA SER A 536 8.66 -5.72 18.59
C SER A 536 7.21 -5.28 18.35
N ALA A 537 6.42 -5.14 19.43
CA ALA A 537 5.11 -4.49 19.34
C ALA A 537 5.23 -3.03 18.88
N ALA A 538 6.26 -2.31 19.35
CA ALA A 538 6.54 -0.93 18.94
C ALA A 538 6.86 -0.81 17.45
N SER A 539 7.58 -1.78 16.87
CA SER A 539 7.86 -1.83 15.42
C SER A 539 6.63 -2.06 14.54
N GLY A 540 5.47 -2.35 15.15
CA GLY A 540 4.25 -2.77 14.46
C GLY A 540 4.22 -4.26 14.11
N VAL A 541 5.37 -4.91 13.87
CA VAL A 541 5.44 -6.32 13.41
C VAL A 541 4.67 -7.28 14.32
N CYS A 542 4.87 -7.19 15.65
CA CYS A 542 4.15 -8.02 16.62
C CYS A 542 3.17 -7.20 17.49
N ASP A 543 2.49 -6.20 16.92
CA ASP A 543 1.42 -5.49 17.64
C ASP A 543 0.24 -6.43 17.92
N MET A 544 0.02 -6.75 19.19
CA MET A 544 -1.02 -7.68 19.63
C MET A 544 -2.42 -7.04 19.70
N SER A 545 -2.55 -5.75 19.43
CA SER A 545 -3.84 -5.04 19.44
C SER A 545 -4.84 -5.69 18.50
N LYS A 546 -4.39 -6.17 17.32
CA LYS A 546 -5.30 -6.77 16.34
C LYS A 546 -5.85 -8.11 16.78
N ILE A 547 -5.03 -8.99 17.39
CA ILE A 547 -5.51 -10.29 17.88
C ILE A 547 -6.45 -10.12 19.08
N VAL A 548 -6.19 -9.16 19.97
CA VAL A 548 -7.11 -8.81 21.06
C VAL A 548 -8.43 -8.27 20.50
N ALA A 549 -8.40 -7.39 19.49
CA ALA A 549 -9.61 -6.88 18.85
C ALA A 549 -10.42 -7.99 18.13
N ASP A 550 -9.76 -8.88 17.38
CA ASP A 550 -10.41 -10.02 16.74
C ASP A 550 -11.01 -11.00 17.76
N SER A 551 -10.42 -11.11 18.95
CA SER A 551 -10.97 -11.93 20.04
C SER A 551 -12.35 -11.46 20.52
N LEU A 552 -12.57 -10.13 20.55
CA LEU A 552 -13.87 -9.54 20.84
C LEU A 552 -14.90 -9.86 19.75
N ARG A 553 -14.49 -9.75 18.48
CA ARG A 553 -15.34 -10.10 17.32
C ARG A 553 -15.78 -11.56 17.35
N LEU A 554 -14.94 -12.46 17.86
CA LEU A 554 -15.25 -13.89 18.01
C LEU A 554 -16.04 -14.23 19.28
N GLY A 555 -16.33 -13.25 20.14
CA GLY A 555 -16.98 -13.49 21.43
C GLY A 555 -16.08 -14.28 22.41
N LYS A 556 -14.76 -14.19 22.25
CA LYS A 556 -13.74 -14.88 23.05
C LYS A 556 -12.66 -13.88 23.49
N PRO A 557 -13.03 -12.88 24.31
CA PRO A 557 -12.07 -11.85 24.75
C PRO A 557 -10.83 -12.49 25.39
N ILE A 558 -9.65 -12.04 24.96
CA ILE A 558 -8.35 -12.41 25.56
C ILE A 558 -7.61 -11.15 26.02
N ILE A 559 -6.65 -11.33 26.92
CA ILE A 559 -5.61 -10.33 27.25
C ILE A 559 -4.30 -10.79 26.63
N ALA A 560 -3.50 -9.84 26.13
CA ALA A 560 -2.18 -10.15 25.58
C ALA A 560 -1.08 -9.39 26.34
N VAL A 561 0.05 -10.05 26.60
CA VAL A 561 1.20 -9.52 27.32
C VAL A 561 2.48 -9.76 26.52
N SER A 562 3.24 -8.72 26.18
CA SER A 562 4.53 -8.85 25.48
C SER A 562 5.65 -8.56 26.46
N VAL A 563 6.68 -9.41 26.45
CA VAL A 563 7.77 -9.35 27.42
C VAL A 563 9.07 -8.95 26.71
N GLN A 564 9.72 -7.91 27.22
CA GLN A 564 11.10 -7.56 26.88
C GLN A 564 12.06 -8.23 27.86
N TYR A 565 13.20 -8.69 27.35
CA TYR A 565 14.21 -9.39 28.14
C TYR A 565 15.61 -9.09 27.60
N ARG A 566 16.64 -9.27 28.44
CA ARG A 566 18.03 -9.00 28.02
C ARG A 566 18.45 -9.89 26.87
N LEU A 567 19.29 -9.35 25.99
CA LEU A 567 19.72 -10.01 24.77
C LEU A 567 21.24 -10.06 24.68
N ASN A 568 21.76 -10.82 23.72
CA ASN A 568 23.17 -10.91 23.40
C ASN A 568 24.06 -11.17 24.63
N VAL A 569 25.21 -10.48 24.76
CA VAL A 569 26.12 -10.67 25.89
C VAL A 569 25.49 -10.22 27.22
N PHE A 570 24.55 -9.24 27.21
CA PHE A 570 23.83 -8.82 28.41
C PHE A 570 22.90 -9.91 28.97
N ALA A 571 22.50 -10.87 28.13
CA ALA A 571 21.71 -12.03 28.54
C ALA A 571 22.51 -13.14 29.24
N LEU A 572 23.85 -13.07 29.20
CA LEU A 572 24.72 -14.11 29.72
C LEU A 572 25.15 -13.81 31.16
N GLY A 573 25.06 -14.82 32.03
CA GLY A 573 25.64 -14.75 33.36
C GLY A 573 27.16 -14.59 33.31
N ASN A 574 27.73 -13.94 34.33
CA ASN A 574 29.17 -14.03 34.57
C ASN A 574 29.49 -15.27 35.44
N ARG A 575 30.77 -15.58 35.65
CA ARG A 575 31.18 -16.79 36.39
C ARG A 575 30.69 -16.83 37.84
N GLU A 576 30.46 -15.67 38.44
CA GLU A 576 30.05 -15.55 39.86
C GLU A 576 28.53 -15.37 40.03
N GLY A 577 27.82 -15.06 38.94
CA GLY A 577 26.39 -14.78 38.90
C GLY A 577 25.56 -15.92 38.32
N PRO A 578 24.22 -15.80 38.33
CA PRO A 578 23.34 -16.82 37.81
C PRO A 578 23.46 -16.91 36.27
N PRO A 579 23.45 -18.13 35.69
CA PRO A 579 23.40 -18.30 34.25
C PRO A 579 22.03 -17.87 33.70
N ASN A 580 21.94 -17.75 32.37
CA ASN A 580 20.68 -17.53 31.64
C ASN A 580 19.88 -16.31 32.10
N LEU A 581 20.51 -15.14 32.20
CA LEU A 581 19.86 -13.91 32.67
C LEU A 581 18.59 -13.56 31.88
N ALA A 582 18.58 -13.78 30.56
CA ALA A 582 17.38 -13.64 29.74
C ALA A 582 16.22 -14.57 30.17
N LEU A 583 16.53 -15.83 30.51
CA LEU A 583 15.53 -16.77 31.00
C LEU A 583 14.99 -16.29 32.36
N ARG A 584 15.85 -15.75 33.23
CA ARG A 584 15.45 -15.18 34.53
C ARG A 584 14.57 -13.95 34.39
N ASP A 585 14.85 -13.08 33.42
CA ASP A 585 13.99 -11.92 33.11
C ASP A 585 12.59 -12.38 32.71
N GLN A 586 12.50 -13.40 31.86
CA GLN A 586 11.23 -13.97 31.42
C GLN A 586 10.51 -14.75 32.53
N GLU A 587 11.22 -15.49 33.38
CA GLU A 587 10.66 -16.14 34.57
C GLU A 587 10.04 -15.10 35.51
N LEU A 588 10.72 -13.97 35.72
CA LEU A 588 10.21 -12.86 36.53
C LEU A 588 8.97 -12.23 35.90
N ALA A 589 8.96 -12.02 34.57
CA ALA A 589 7.78 -11.52 33.86
C ALA A 589 6.59 -12.50 33.95
N LEU A 590 6.83 -13.80 33.81
CA LEU A 590 5.78 -14.82 33.99
C LEU A 590 5.25 -14.85 35.42
N GLN A 591 6.12 -14.69 36.42
CA GLN A 591 5.71 -14.55 37.82
C GLN A 591 4.88 -13.29 38.03
N TRP A 592 5.27 -12.16 37.43
CA TRP A 592 4.50 -10.93 37.46
C TRP A 592 3.10 -11.13 36.86
N VAL A 593 3.00 -11.80 35.71
CA VAL A 593 1.69 -12.10 35.09
C VAL A 593 0.84 -12.96 36.03
N GLN A 594 1.42 -14.02 36.61
CA GLN A 594 0.73 -14.87 37.59
C GLN A 594 0.20 -14.07 38.80
N ASP A 595 1.00 -13.15 39.33
CA ASP A 595 0.66 -12.41 40.55
C ASP A 595 -0.28 -11.22 40.30
N HIS A 596 -0.27 -10.64 39.10
CA HIS A 596 -0.89 -9.34 38.85
C HIS A 596 -1.93 -9.29 37.73
N ILE A 597 -1.97 -10.26 36.81
CA ILE A 597 -2.87 -10.16 35.64
C ILE A 597 -4.35 -10.18 36.00
N ALA A 598 -4.70 -10.75 37.16
CA ALA A 598 -6.06 -10.70 37.73
C ALA A 598 -6.55 -9.27 37.94
N GLY A 599 -5.67 -8.33 38.30
CA GLY A 599 -6.01 -6.91 38.43
C GLY A 599 -6.39 -6.24 37.10
N PHE A 600 -5.96 -6.84 35.99
CA PHE A 600 -6.29 -6.44 34.62
C PHE A 600 -7.44 -7.26 34.03
N GLY A 601 -8.04 -8.18 34.80
CA GLY A 601 -9.13 -9.04 34.36
C GLY A 601 -8.74 -10.39 33.79
N GLY A 602 -7.44 -10.73 33.77
CA GLY A 602 -6.94 -12.00 33.27
C GLY A 602 -7.02 -13.12 34.29
N ASP A 603 -7.14 -14.34 33.81
CA ASP A 603 -7.07 -15.54 34.64
C ASP A 603 -5.61 -16.05 34.71
N PRO A 604 -4.96 -15.99 35.89
CA PRO A 604 -3.58 -16.44 36.07
C PRO A 604 -3.42 -17.96 35.87
N ASP A 605 -4.50 -18.75 35.91
CA ASP A 605 -4.48 -20.19 35.63
C ASP A 605 -4.71 -20.52 34.15
N MET A 606 -5.07 -19.54 33.31
CA MET A 606 -5.32 -19.69 31.86
C MET A 606 -4.29 -18.94 31.01
N ILE A 607 -3.00 -19.14 31.32
CA ILE A 607 -1.88 -18.56 30.57
C ILE A 607 -1.47 -19.45 29.39
N THR A 608 -1.43 -18.85 28.21
CA THR A 608 -0.86 -19.40 26.98
C THR A 608 0.47 -18.73 26.70
N LEU A 609 1.57 -19.48 26.76
CA LEU A 609 2.90 -18.97 26.44
C LEU A 609 3.20 -19.22 24.96
N ALA A 610 3.56 -18.18 24.20
CA ALA A 610 3.77 -18.25 22.77
C ALA A 610 5.05 -17.53 22.35
N GLY A 611 5.72 -18.05 21.32
CA GLY A 611 6.88 -17.40 20.72
C GLY A 611 7.20 -17.97 19.34
N GLU A 612 8.03 -17.23 18.61
CA GLU A 612 8.55 -17.60 17.30
C GLU A 612 10.09 -17.67 17.33
N SER A 613 10.69 -18.63 16.61
CA SER A 613 12.14 -18.79 16.51
C SER A 613 12.84 -18.88 17.89
N ALA A 614 13.69 -17.90 18.24
CA ALA A 614 14.31 -17.78 19.55
C ALA A 614 13.31 -17.61 20.70
N GLY A 615 12.17 -16.98 20.45
CA GLY A 615 11.07 -16.89 21.41
C GLY A 615 10.46 -18.26 21.68
N ALA A 616 10.29 -19.08 20.64
CA ALA A 616 9.84 -20.46 20.79
C ALA A 616 10.88 -21.35 21.50
N ILE A 617 12.18 -21.09 21.31
CA ILE A 617 13.26 -21.74 22.10
C ILE A 617 13.06 -21.44 23.59
N TYR A 618 12.83 -20.18 23.96
CA TYR A 618 12.57 -19.80 25.35
C TYR A 618 11.27 -20.38 25.88
N CYS A 619 10.19 -20.37 25.10
CA CYS A 619 8.92 -21.01 25.48
C CYS A 619 9.10 -22.51 25.77
N HIS A 620 9.89 -23.21 24.95
CA HIS A 620 10.23 -24.62 25.20
C HIS A 620 11.13 -24.77 26.44
N ALA A 621 12.08 -23.85 26.69
CA ALA A 621 12.87 -23.83 27.92
C ALA A 621 11.99 -23.67 29.17
N HIS A 622 11.05 -22.72 29.19
CA HIS A 622 10.09 -22.53 30.28
C HIS A 622 9.21 -23.76 30.50
N LEU A 623 8.74 -24.38 29.41
CA LEU A 623 7.99 -25.64 29.47
C LEU A 623 8.81 -26.73 30.18
N VAL A 624 10.07 -26.90 29.77
CA VAL A 624 11.00 -27.87 30.36
C VAL A 624 11.35 -27.49 31.80
N ALA A 625 11.41 -26.20 32.14
CA ALA A 625 11.62 -25.72 33.50
C ALA A 625 10.36 -25.83 34.39
N ASN A 626 9.26 -26.41 33.90
CA ASN A 626 7.98 -26.53 34.59
C ASN A 626 7.33 -25.19 34.98
N ALA A 627 7.47 -24.17 34.12
CA ALA A 627 6.74 -22.92 34.28
C ALA A 627 5.22 -23.18 34.39
N ARG A 628 4.54 -22.39 35.24
CA ARG A 628 3.10 -22.49 35.47
C ARG A 628 2.33 -21.83 34.32
N VAL A 629 2.23 -22.55 33.20
CA VAL A 629 1.47 -22.15 32.02
C VAL A 629 0.52 -23.29 31.63
N ARG A 630 -0.69 -22.94 31.20
CA ARG A 630 -1.74 -23.92 30.85
C ARG A 630 -1.43 -24.59 29.51
N GLN A 631 -0.94 -23.81 28.55
CA GLN A 631 -0.71 -24.26 27.19
C GLN A 631 0.41 -23.46 26.52
N VAL A 632 1.00 -24.02 25.47
CA VAL A 632 2.17 -23.43 24.79
C VAL A 632 1.98 -23.45 23.27
N ILE A 633 2.40 -22.37 22.61
CA ILE A 633 2.50 -22.26 21.15
C ILE A 633 3.98 -22.13 20.79
N LEU A 634 4.48 -23.03 19.95
CA LEU A 634 5.84 -22.97 19.41
C LEU A 634 5.79 -22.82 17.90
N SER A 635 6.10 -21.62 17.40
CA SER A 635 6.21 -21.34 15.98
C SER A 635 7.66 -21.38 15.54
N SER A 636 7.97 -22.23 14.55
CA SER A 636 9.26 -22.21 13.84
C SER A 636 10.50 -22.26 14.76
N GLY A 637 10.41 -22.92 15.93
CA GLY A 637 11.52 -22.95 16.89
C GLY A 637 11.28 -23.82 18.11
N SER A 638 12.37 -24.30 18.71
CA SER A 638 12.40 -25.09 19.95
C SER A 638 13.85 -25.29 20.42
N LEU A 639 14.07 -25.80 21.63
CA LEU A 639 15.42 -26.22 22.10
C LEU A 639 16.19 -27.17 21.15
N PHE A 640 15.56 -27.82 20.16
CA PHE A 640 16.31 -28.58 19.13
C PHE A 640 17.03 -27.69 18.11
N LEU A 641 16.51 -26.48 17.88
CA LEU A 641 17.14 -25.46 17.05
C LEU A 641 18.38 -24.90 17.76
N SER A 642 18.24 -24.54 19.05
CA SER A 642 19.30 -24.03 19.92
C SER A 642 19.25 -24.74 21.27
N SER A 643 20.04 -25.80 21.42
CA SER A 643 20.07 -26.59 22.66
C SER A 643 20.90 -25.90 23.75
N PRO A 644 20.60 -26.10 25.05
CA PRO A 644 21.42 -25.58 26.13
C PRO A 644 22.87 -26.07 26.02
N GLN A 645 23.83 -25.17 26.21
CA GLN A 645 25.25 -25.37 25.97
C GLN A 645 26.03 -25.43 27.30
N PRO A 646 27.15 -26.17 27.36
CA PRO A 646 27.98 -26.17 28.56
C PRO A 646 28.61 -24.79 28.81
N TRP A 647 28.84 -24.46 30.08
CA TRP A 647 29.33 -23.14 30.52
C TRP A 647 30.53 -22.63 29.70
N HIS A 648 31.51 -23.48 29.40
CA HIS A 648 32.74 -23.07 28.72
C HIS A 648 32.48 -22.58 27.29
N LEU A 649 31.46 -23.12 26.62
CA LEU A 649 31.07 -22.64 25.30
C LEU A 649 30.37 -21.29 25.41
N VAL A 650 29.45 -21.13 26.36
CA VAL A 650 28.76 -19.84 26.61
C VAL A 650 29.76 -18.75 27.03
N ALA A 651 30.70 -19.08 27.91
CA ALA A 651 31.75 -18.19 28.36
C ALA A 651 32.68 -17.74 27.22
N SER A 652 32.94 -18.59 26.23
CA SER A 652 33.77 -18.21 25.07
C SER A 652 33.19 -17.06 24.26
N PHE A 653 31.86 -16.84 24.32
CA PHE A 653 31.20 -15.70 23.67
C PHE A 653 31.48 -14.43 24.44
N ARG A 654 31.40 -14.48 25.79
CA ARG A 654 31.81 -13.38 26.66
C ARG A 654 33.28 -13.03 26.45
N ASP A 655 34.17 -14.03 26.44
CA ASP A 655 35.61 -13.84 26.23
C ASP A 655 35.90 -13.17 24.88
N LYS A 656 35.16 -13.55 23.82
CA LYS A 656 35.30 -12.94 22.50
C LYS A 656 34.88 -11.47 22.51
N VAL A 657 33.77 -11.12 23.16
CA VAL A 657 33.32 -9.72 23.30
C VAL A 657 34.31 -8.92 24.16
N SER A 658 34.76 -9.46 25.29
CA SER A 658 35.79 -8.85 26.15
C SER A 658 37.09 -8.59 25.41
N THR A 659 37.53 -9.52 24.55
CA THR A 659 38.71 -9.32 23.69
C THR A 659 38.51 -8.15 22.74
N ASN A 660 37.34 -8.07 22.09
CA ASN A 660 37.03 -6.97 21.17
C ASN A 660 36.93 -5.61 21.91
N LEU A 661 36.42 -5.58 23.15
CA LEU A 661 36.46 -4.38 24.00
C LEU A 661 37.90 -3.94 24.30
N LYS A 662 38.78 -4.88 24.67
CA LYS A 662 40.20 -4.59 24.93
C LYS A 662 40.95 -4.15 23.68
N ASP A 663 40.56 -4.64 22.50
CA ASP A 663 41.10 -4.20 21.21
C ASP A 663 40.62 -2.78 20.84
N MET A 664 39.43 -2.37 21.31
CA MET A 664 38.93 -0.99 21.16
C MET A 664 39.70 -0.03 22.08
N ASP A 665 39.82 -0.39 23.36
CA ASP A 665 40.61 0.33 24.35
C ASP A 665 40.97 -0.64 25.50
N GLN A 666 42.26 -0.75 25.82
CA GLN A 666 42.78 -1.67 26.83
C GLN A 666 42.21 -1.44 28.24
N THR A 667 41.67 -0.24 28.51
CA THR A 667 41.05 0.12 29.78
C THR A 667 39.63 -0.39 29.93
N LEU A 668 38.92 -0.68 28.83
CA LEU A 668 37.52 -1.12 28.85
C LEU A 668 37.40 -2.53 29.42
N ASP A 669 36.47 -2.73 30.34
CA ASP A 669 36.11 -4.03 30.90
C ASP A 669 34.62 -4.28 30.67
N LEU A 670 34.24 -5.54 30.43
CA LEU A 670 32.86 -5.89 30.08
C LEU A 670 31.86 -5.46 31.17
N GLU A 671 32.26 -5.48 32.44
CA GLU A 671 31.37 -5.16 33.57
C GLU A 671 31.29 -3.65 33.86
N THR A 672 32.14 -2.82 33.26
CA THR A 672 32.19 -1.36 33.52
C THR A 672 32.06 -0.49 32.27
N ALA A 673 32.21 -1.07 31.08
CA ALA A 673 32.01 -0.38 29.82
C ALA A 673 30.55 0.07 29.67
N SER A 674 30.33 1.15 28.94
CA SER A 674 28.97 1.59 28.60
C SER A 674 28.29 0.57 27.68
N ALA A 675 26.95 0.50 27.75
CA ALA A 675 26.17 -0.36 26.87
C ALA A 675 26.53 -0.18 25.38
N SER A 676 26.76 1.06 24.94
CA SER A 676 27.13 1.37 23.55
C SER A 676 28.49 0.77 23.13
N GLU A 677 29.47 0.75 24.04
CA GLU A 677 30.79 0.15 23.78
C GLU A 677 30.69 -1.37 23.72
N VAL A 678 29.88 -1.97 24.60
CA VAL A 678 29.62 -3.42 24.61
C VAL A 678 28.90 -3.84 23.33
N VAL A 679 27.88 -3.11 22.90
CA VAL A 679 27.16 -3.37 21.63
C VAL A 679 28.12 -3.29 20.43
N GLU A 680 29.00 -2.29 20.39
CA GLU A 680 30.01 -2.17 19.34
C GLU A 680 31.00 -3.35 19.36
N ALA A 681 31.41 -3.82 20.53
CA ALA A 681 32.27 -5.00 20.65
C ALA A 681 31.55 -6.29 20.21
N VAL A 682 30.25 -6.44 20.51
CA VAL A 682 29.42 -7.54 19.98
C VAL A 682 29.39 -7.48 18.46
N ARG A 683 29.17 -6.30 17.87
CA ARG A 683 29.17 -6.12 16.41
C ARG A 683 30.52 -6.53 15.79
N ARG A 684 31.64 -6.09 16.36
CA ARG A 684 33.00 -6.46 15.88
C ARG A 684 33.30 -7.95 16.02
N SER A 685 32.75 -8.60 17.04
CA SER A 685 32.92 -10.03 17.24
C SER A 685 32.28 -10.89 16.14
N GLY A 686 31.33 -10.34 15.37
CA GLY A 686 30.57 -11.07 14.34
C GLY A 686 29.66 -12.15 14.91
N LEU A 687 29.36 -12.13 16.22
CA LEU A 687 28.41 -13.04 16.84
C LEU A 687 26.98 -12.63 16.49
N GLN A 688 26.26 -13.53 15.82
CA GLN A 688 24.89 -13.30 15.34
C GLN A 688 23.84 -14.12 16.11
N SER A 689 24.27 -14.98 17.03
CA SER A 689 23.38 -15.81 17.84
C SER A 689 24.03 -16.10 19.18
N PHE A 690 23.21 -16.25 20.22
CA PHE A 690 23.62 -16.58 21.58
C PHE A 690 22.87 -17.84 22.04
N PHE A 691 23.26 -18.41 23.18
CA PHE A 691 22.78 -19.73 23.60
C PHE A 691 22.37 -19.74 25.06
N LEU A 692 21.39 -20.59 25.38
CA LEU A 692 21.12 -20.97 26.77
C LEU A 692 22.32 -21.75 27.31
N GLU A 693 22.70 -21.49 28.54
CA GLU A 693 23.61 -22.31 29.33
C GLU A 693 22.87 -23.51 29.93
N TRP A 694 23.57 -24.63 30.04
CA TRP A 694 23.06 -25.84 30.67
C TRP A 694 22.76 -25.64 32.15
N GLU A 695 21.58 -26.07 32.58
CA GLU A 695 21.13 -26.11 33.97
C GLU A 695 20.34 -27.39 34.25
N ASP A 696 20.28 -27.81 35.52
CA ASP A 696 19.59 -29.03 35.93
C ASP A 696 18.12 -29.16 35.48
N PRO A 697 17.31 -28.08 35.38
CA PRO A 697 15.96 -28.17 34.84
C PRO A 697 15.89 -28.70 33.40
N PHE A 698 16.97 -28.55 32.61
CA PHE A 698 17.06 -29.06 31.24
C PHE A 698 17.43 -30.55 31.14
N ASN A 699 17.59 -31.25 32.26
CA ASN A 699 17.73 -32.70 32.24
C ASN A 699 16.56 -33.35 31.50
N ALA A 700 16.87 -34.20 30.52
CA ALA A 700 15.92 -34.88 29.65
C ALA A 700 14.95 -33.95 28.88
N TRP A 701 15.36 -32.72 28.59
CA TRP A 701 14.53 -31.70 27.92
C TRP A 701 13.85 -32.21 26.63
N HIS A 702 14.50 -33.09 25.87
CA HIS A 702 13.99 -33.67 24.62
C HIS A 702 12.61 -34.36 24.73
N THR A 703 12.23 -34.82 25.92
CA THR A 703 11.01 -35.61 26.15
C THR A 703 10.06 -34.98 27.19
N LYS A 704 10.46 -33.86 27.79
CA LYS A 704 9.71 -33.26 28.89
C LYS A 704 8.59 -32.38 28.33
N THR A 705 7.36 -32.60 28.81
CA THR A 705 6.16 -31.86 28.38
C THR A 705 5.65 -30.87 29.41
N GLY A 706 6.40 -30.67 30.50
CA GLY A 706 6.10 -29.69 31.55
C GLY A 706 4.69 -29.81 32.17
N CYS A 707 4.22 -28.68 32.71
CA CYS A 707 2.87 -28.51 33.24
C CYS A 707 1.82 -28.19 32.16
N ALA A 708 2.25 -27.80 30.95
CA ALA A 708 1.33 -27.46 29.87
C ALA A 708 0.49 -28.67 29.49
N GLU A 709 -0.81 -28.44 29.31
CA GLU A 709 -1.77 -29.48 28.96
C GLU A 709 -1.90 -29.66 27.45
N ARG A 710 -1.59 -28.61 26.69
CA ARG A 710 -1.82 -28.55 25.25
C ARG A 710 -0.67 -27.85 24.55
N LEU A 711 -0.37 -28.28 23.34
CA LEU A 711 0.69 -27.72 22.50
C LEU A 711 0.15 -27.38 21.11
N LEU A 712 0.46 -26.19 20.61
CA LEU A 712 0.28 -25.83 19.20
C LEU A 712 1.66 -25.65 18.54
N LEU A 713 1.89 -26.35 17.43
CA LEU A 713 3.11 -26.29 16.64
C LEU A 713 2.82 -25.71 15.27
N SER A 714 3.68 -24.81 14.81
CA SER A 714 3.64 -24.34 13.42
C SER A 714 5.03 -24.27 12.81
N ASP A 715 5.08 -24.45 11.50
CA ASP A 715 6.29 -24.36 10.68
C ASP A 715 5.95 -23.77 9.30
N VAL A 716 6.93 -23.12 8.67
CA VAL A 716 6.83 -22.60 7.30
C VAL A 716 7.58 -23.48 6.29
N THR A 717 7.32 -23.27 5.00
CA THR A 717 7.95 -24.09 3.95
C THR A 717 9.48 -23.91 3.86
N LYS A 718 9.99 -22.69 4.06
CA LYS A 718 11.40 -22.32 3.87
C LYS A 718 12.02 -21.74 5.15
N GLU A 719 12.12 -22.56 6.19
CA GLU A 719 12.79 -22.20 7.46
C GLU A 719 14.28 -21.92 7.28
N GLY A 720 14.92 -22.66 6.39
CA GLY A 720 16.35 -22.49 6.06
C GLY A 720 16.71 -21.13 5.47
N ALA A 721 15.74 -20.26 5.16
CA ALA A 721 15.96 -18.95 4.57
C ALA A 721 16.91 -18.05 5.38
N ILE A 722 16.94 -18.16 6.72
CA ILE A 722 17.87 -17.38 7.56
C ILE A 722 19.34 -17.79 7.42
N TYR A 723 19.62 -18.98 6.86
CA TYR A 723 20.98 -19.46 6.59
C TYR A 723 21.40 -19.23 5.14
N GLN A 724 20.52 -18.64 4.31
CA GLN A 724 20.70 -18.54 2.88
C GLN A 724 22.02 -17.82 2.53
N ALA A 725 22.23 -16.55 2.88
CA ALA A 725 23.47 -15.87 2.47
C ALA A 725 24.74 -16.60 2.93
N GLY A 726 24.77 -17.10 4.17
CA GLY A 726 25.93 -17.82 4.71
C GLY A 726 26.23 -19.14 3.99
N VAL A 727 25.20 -19.94 3.66
CA VAL A 727 25.37 -21.17 2.87
C VAL A 727 25.75 -20.84 1.42
N TRP A 728 25.13 -19.82 0.83
CA TRP A 728 25.43 -19.39 -0.54
C TRP A 728 26.84 -18.82 -0.70
N ALA A 729 27.42 -18.24 0.37
CA ALA A 729 28.81 -17.81 0.41
C ALA A 729 29.81 -18.96 0.65
N THR A 730 29.35 -20.15 1.08
CA THR A 730 30.23 -21.29 1.35
C THR A 730 30.61 -22.03 0.07
N ASP A 731 31.88 -22.43 -0.06
CA ASP A 731 32.34 -23.26 -1.19
C ASP A 731 31.66 -24.64 -1.19
N PRO A 732 31.18 -25.15 -2.34
CA PRO A 732 30.54 -26.47 -2.42
C PRO A 732 31.40 -27.62 -1.88
N SER A 733 32.72 -27.51 -1.95
CA SER A 733 33.64 -28.52 -1.39
C SER A 733 33.59 -28.53 0.13
N ASP A 734 33.46 -27.37 0.76
CA ASP A 734 33.38 -27.25 2.22
C ASP A 734 31.99 -27.62 2.73
N ILE A 735 30.93 -27.38 1.93
CA ILE A 735 29.60 -27.96 2.19
C ILE A 735 29.69 -29.49 2.18
N ALA A 736 30.29 -30.10 1.15
CA ALA A 736 30.45 -31.56 1.10
C ALA A 736 31.25 -32.11 2.30
N LYS A 737 32.33 -31.44 2.71
CA LYS A 737 33.11 -31.79 3.92
C LYS A 737 32.32 -31.61 5.22
N ALA A 738 31.32 -30.72 5.25
CA ALA A 738 30.45 -30.60 6.41
C ALA A 738 29.60 -31.85 6.60
N PHE A 739 29.13 -32.48 5.52
CA PHE A 739 28.40 -33.75 5.59
C PHE A 739 29.29 -34.93 5.98
N ASP A 740 30.58 -34.92 5.62
CA ASP A 740 31.56 -35.91 6.10
C ASP A 740 31.67 -35.95 7.64
N ALA A 741 31.29 -34.87 8.32
CA ALA A 741 31.32 -34.79 9.78
C ALA A 741 30.34 -35.73 10.48
N SER A 742 29.32 -36.22 9.76
CA SER A 742 28.37 -37.23 10.27
C SER A 742 28.89 -38.67 10.17
N GLU A 743 30.18 -38.83 9.82
CA GLU A 743 30.92 -40.09 9.85
C GLU A 743 30.21 -41.19 9.06
N GLN A 744 29.71 -42.24 9.73
CA GLN A 744 29.07 -43.39 9.09
C GLN A 744 27.82 -43.01 8.26
N TYR A 745 27.17 -41.88 8.57
CA TYR A 745 26.00 -41.40 7.84
C TYR A 745 26.35 -40.43 6.71
N GLY A 746 27.61 -39.98 6.59
CA GLY A 746 28.01 -38.90 5.68
C GLY A 746 27.63 -39.14 4.23
N ASP A 747 27.91 -40.32 3.69
CA ASP A 747 27.58 -40.64 2.29
C ASP A 747 26.09 -40.84 2.05
N GLU A 748 25.37 -41.36 3.05
CA GLU A 748 23.91 -41.52 2.98
C GLU A 748 23.22 -40.16 2.98
N VAL A 749 23.56 -39.29 3.93
CA VAL A 749 22.95 -37.95 4.03
C VAL A 749 23.30 -37.10 2.80
N LYS A 750 24.53 -37.17 2.29
CA LYS A 750 24.88 -36.51 1.01
C LYS A 750 23.99 -36.99 -0.14
N LYS A 751 23.71 -38.29 -0.22
CA LYS A 751 22.84 -38.85 -1.25
C LYS A 751 21.40 -38.39 -1.10
N LEU A 752 20.88 -38.37 0.14
CA LEU A 752 19.52 -37.92 0.45
C LEU A 752 19.29 -36.45 0.05
N TYR A 753 20.27 -35.59 0.29
CA TYR A 753 20.18 -34.15 0.02
C TYR A 753 20.92 -33.70 -1.26
N HIS A 754 21.28 -34.64 -2.14
CA HIS A 754 21.92 -34.36 -3.43
C HIS A 754 23.18 -33.45 -3.33
N ILE A 755 24.03 -33.73 -2.35
CA ILE A 755 25.26 -32.98 -2.06
C ILE A 755 26.39 -33.48 -2.98
N TYR A 756 26.60 -32.73 -4.07
CA TYR A 756 27.64 -33.02 -5.07
C TYR A 756 28.51 -31.77 -5.29
N ARG A 757 29.82 -31.87 -5.04
CA ARG A 757 30.77 -30.75 -5.15
C ARG A 757 30.82 -30.11 -6.54
N ASP A 758 30.60 -30.92 -7.58
CA ASP A 758 30.59 -30.54 -8.99
C ASP A 758 29.22 -29.98 -9.44
N ARG A 759 28.23 -29.93 -8.55
CA ARG A 759 26.90 -29.33 -8.79
C ARG A 759 26.59 -28.25 -7.75
N PRO A 760 27.18 -27.05 -7.86
CA PRO A 760 27.11 -26.02 -6.83
C PRO A 760 25.70 -25.66 -6.37
N SER A 761 24.75 -25.47 -7.30
CA SER A 761 23.37 -25.10 -6.96
C SER A 761 22.66 -26.20 -6.16
N SER A 762 22.77 -27.46 -6.61
CA SER A 762 22.20 -28.62 -5.90
C SER A 762 22.80 -28.77 -4.51
N CYS A 763 24.12 -28.60 -4.40
CA CYS A 763 24.84 -28.70 -3.13
C CYS A 763 24.36 -27.64 -2.12
N LYS A 764 24.19 -26.39 -2.56
CA LYS A 764 23.73 -25.28 -1.72
C LYS A 764 22.26 -25.41 -1.32
N THR A 765 21.38 -25.73 -2.26
CA THR A 765 19.96 -25.97 -1.96
C THR A 765 19.79 -27.18 -1.03
N GLY A 766 20.48 -28.29 -1.30
CA GLY A 766 20.45 -29.48 -0.45
C GLY A 766 20.94 -29.24 0.97
N ALA A 767 21.95 -28.37 1.16
CA ALA A 767 22.40 -27.97 2.48
C ALA A 767 21.33 -27.16 3.24
N LEU A 768 20.63 -26.24 2.58
CA LEU A 768 19.51 -25.51 3.17
C LEU A 768 18.34 -26.43 3.50
N ASP A 769 18.03 -27.38 2.62
CA ASP A 769 16.99 -28.39 2.86
C ASP A 769 17.31 -29.28 4.06
N PHE A 770 18.59 -29.70 4.21
CA PHE A 770 19.04 -30.44 5.39
C PHE A 770 18.86 -29.63 6.68
N ILE A 771 19.26 -28.35 6.69
CA ILE A 771 19.07 -27.48 7.86
C ILE A 771 17.57 -27.35 8.19
N ASN A 772 16.75 -27.06 7.18
CA ASN A 772 15.30 -26.93 7.31
C ASN A 772 14.69 -28.19 7.95
N ASP A 773 15.06 -29.37 7.43
CA ASP A 773 14.47 -30.63 7.86
C ASP A 773 14.97 -31.04 9.25
N TYR A 774 16.27 -30.91 9.50
CA TYR A 774 16.88 -31.35 10.75
C TYR A 774 16.62 -30.41 11.93
N LYS A 775 16.59 -29.08 11.69
CA LYS A 775 16.48 -28.07 12.77
C LYS A 775 15.09 -27.51 12.98
N TYR A 776 14.15 -27.73 12.06
CA TYR A 776 12.76 -27.22 12.19
C TYR A 776 11.73 -28.35 12.06
N LEU A 777 11.71 -29.06 10.92
CA LEU A 777 10.69 -30.07 10.64
C LEU A 777 10.74 -31.27 11.61
N LEU A 778 11.89 -31.91 11.75
CA LEU A 778 12.07 -33.07 12.62
C LEU A 778 11.78 -32.74 14.10
N PRO A 779 12.23 -31.60 14.65
CA PRO A 779 11.84 -31.17 15.99
C PRO A 779 10.33 -31.07 16.22
N VAL A 780 9.58 -30.53 15.26
CA VAL A 780 8.11 -30.45 15.35
C VAL A 780 7.50 -31.85 15.51
N GLU A 781 7.94 -32.83 14.71
CA GLU A 781 7.48 -34.23 14.85
C GLU A 781 7.85 -34.84 16.21
N ARG A 782 9.05 -34.56 16.73
CA ARG A 782 9.49 -35.07 18.03
C ARG A 782 8.65 -34.50 19.17
N LEU A 783 8.34 -33.21 19.13
CA LEU A 783 7.50 -32.54 20.13
C LEU A 783 6.06 -33.05 20.09
N GLU A 784 5.51 -33.20 18.88
CA GLU A 784 4.18 -33.80 18.68
C GLU A 784 4.11 -35.21 19.27
N LYS A 785 5.09 -36.07 18.95
CA LYS A 785 5.20 -37.44 19.49
C LYS A 785 5.35 -37.45 21.01
N SER A 786 6.12 -36.51 21.58
CA SER A 786 6.32 -36.38 23.02
C SER A 786 5.01 -36.05 23.76
N PHE A 787 4.25 -35.05 23.28
CA PHE A 787 2.97 -34.68 23.86
C PHE A 787 1.92 -35.78 23.71
N LYS A 788 1.79 -36.37 22.51
CA LYS A 788 0.89 -37.50 22.26
C LYS A 788 1.24 -38.71 23.15
N GLY A 789 2.53 -39.02 23.31
CA GLY A 789 3.03 -40.06 24.21
C GLY A 789 2.70 -39.80 25.69
N ALA A 790 2.70 -38.53 26.10
CA ALA A 790 2.24 -38.09 27.41
C ALA A 790 0.72 -37.98 27.55
N LYS A 791 -0.06 -38.40 26.52
CA LYS A 791 -1.53 -38.29 26.44
C LYS A 791 -2.04 -36.85 26.55
N LYS A 792 -1.25 -35.90 26.07
CA LYS A 792 -1.60 -34.48 25.97
C LYS A 792 -1.86 -34.14 24.50
N PRO A 793 -2.90 -33.36 24.17
CA PRO A 793 -3.17 -32.97 22.79
C PRO A 793 -2.05 -32.07 22.23
N ALA A 794 -1.65 -32.35 20.99
CA ALA A 794 -0.74 -31.55 20.20
C ALA A 794 -1.39 -31.25 18.85
N PHE A 795 -1.46 -29.97 18.50
CA PHE A 795 -2.07 -29.47 17.27
C PHE A 795 -0.95 -28.97 16.37
N ARG A 796 -0.99 -29.32 15.08
CA ARG A 796 0.05 -28.92 14.13
C ARG A 796 -0.56 -28.28 12.90
N CYS A 797 -0.09 -27.08 12.56
CA CYS A 797 -0.46 -26.39 11.33
C CYS A 797 0.78 -26.06 10.48
N LEU A 798 0.55 -25.96 9.17
CA LEU A 798 1.56 -25.63 8.17
C LEU A 798 1.23 -24.24 7.61
N ILE A 799 2.20 -23.34 7.64
CA ILE A 799 2.04 -21.98 7.12
C ILE A 799 2.75 -21.91 5.77
N ASP A 800 1.94 -21.89 4.71
CA ASP A 800 2.40 -21.99 3.32
C ASP A 800 2.01 -20.77 2.48
N GLU A 801 1.35 -19.78 3.09
CA GLU A 801 1.08 -18.50 2.42
C GLU A 801 2.39 -17.75 2.18
N ALA A 802 2.58 -17.32 0.93
CA ALA A 802 3.80 -16.63 0.54
C ALA A 802 3.87 -15.22 1.14
N ASN A 803 5.08 -14.67 1.22
CA ASN A 803 5.27 -13.28 1.59
C ASN A 803 4.40 -12.34 0.70
N PRO A 804 3.62 -11.43 1.31
CA PRO A 804 2.65 -10.61 0.57
C PRO A 804 3.31 -9.62 -0.40
N TRP A 805 4.51 -9.13 -0.10
CA TRP A 805 5.23 -8.17 -0.95
C TRP A 805 6.16 -8.87 -1.95
N GLN A 806 6.74 -10.01 -1.56
CA GLN A 806 7.65 -10.78 -2.41
C GLN A 806 7.25 -12.25 -2.53
N PRO A 807 6.21 -12.59 -3.31
CA PRO A 807 5.71 -13.96 -3.42
C PRO A 807 6.75 -15.00 -3.86
N SER A 808 7.79 -14.59 -4.61
CA SER A 808 8.90 -15.48 -5.03
C SER A 808 9.73 -16.02 -3.86
N SER A 809 9.77 -15.30 -2.73
CA SER A 809 10.38 -15.75 -1.49
C SER A 809 9.60 -16.92 -0.87
N GLY A 810 8.30 -17.05 -1.18
CA GLY A 810 7.42 -18.09 -0.62
C GLY A 810 7.17 -17.89 0.87
N ALA A 811 6.68 -18.93 1.55
CA ALA A 811 6.54 -18.93 3.00
C ALA A 811 7.93 -19.19 3.64
N HIS A 812 8.60 -18.12 4.05
CA HIS A 812 9.94 -18.16 4.66
C HIS A 812 9.89 -17.89 6.17
N HIS A 813 10.97 -18.21 6.87
CA HIS A 813 11.08 -18.02 8.32
C HIS A 813 10.62 -16.61 8.75
N ALA A 814 9.85 -16.53 9.84
CA ALA A 814 9.23 -15.33 10.41
C ALA A 814 8.14 -14.62 9.57
N VAL A 815 7.81 -15.07 8.35
CA VAL A 815 6.73 -14.45 7.54
C VAL A 815 5.34 -14.60 8.20
N ASP A 816 5.19 -15.62 9.03
CA ASP A 816 3.99 -15.88 9.81
C ASP A 816 3.67 -14.77 10.81
N LEU A 817 4.68 -14.03 11.30
CA LEU A 817 4.49 -12.86 12.16
C LEU A 817 3.69 -11.76 11.44
N VAL A 818 4.06 -11.48 10.18
CA VAL A 818 3.38 -10.48 9.33
C VAL A 818 1.91 -10.84 9.14
N LEU A 819 1.62 -12.13 8.93
CA LEU A 819 0.26 -12.62 8.74
C LEU A 819 -0.54 -12.60 10.05
N LEU A 820 0.05 -13.12 11.14
CA LEU A 820 -0.59 -13.32 12.41
C LEU A 820 -0.99 -12.00 13.07
N PHE A 821 -0.03 -11.09 13.29
CA PHE A 821 -0.30 -9.87 14.04
C PHE A 821 -0.94 -8.79 13.18
N ALA A 822 -0.80 -8.87 11.85
CA ALA A 822 -1.35 -7.91 10.90
C ALA A 822 -1.05 -6.45 11.31
N GLY A 823 0.20 -6.21 11.71
CA GLY A 823 0.74 -4.89 12.01
C GLY A 823 0.90 -3.99 10.79
N PHE A 824 0.79 -4.56 9.59
CA PHE A 824 0.88 -3.88 8.31
C PHE A 824 -0.44 -3.97 7.57
N ASP A 825 -0.74 -2.97 6.74
CA ASP A 825 -1.90 -3.06 5.84
C ASP A 825 -1.62 -4.09 4.74
N LEU A 826 -2.36 -5.19 4.78
CA LEU A 826 -2.30 -6.28 3.80
C LEU A 826 -3.49 -6.26 2.83
N SER A 827 -4.26 -5.15 2.76
CA SER A 827 -5.45 -5.03 1.90
C SER A 827 -5.16 -5.23 0.40
N PHE A 828 -3.93 -4.92 -0.03
CA PHE A 828 -3.44 -5.16 -1.39
C PHE A 828 -3.19 -6.65 -1.68
N ALA A 829 -3.10 -7.51 -0.65
CA ALA A 829 -2.87 -8.95 -0.72
C ALA A 829 -4.00 -9.74 -0.01
N PRO A 830 -5.21 -9.83 -0.62
CA PRO A 830 -6.37 -10.44 0.04
C PRO A 830 -6.20 -11.90 0.47
N SER A 831 -5.29 -12.66 -0.16
CA SER A 831 -5.00 -14.04 0.25
C SER A 831 -4.25 -14.07 1.58
N ALA A 832 -3.24 -13.22 1.74
CA ALA A 832 -2.47 -13.06 2.96
C ALA A 832 -3.34 -12.50 4.10
N GLU A 833 -4.19 -11.51 3.82
CA GLU A 833 -5.13 -10.97 4.80
C GLU A 833 -6.11 -12.04 5.32
N ARG A 834 -6.71 -12.83 4.40
CA ARG A 834 -7.59 -13.95 4.78
C ARG A 834 -6.86 -15.01 5.62
N VAL A 835 -5.62 -15.35 5.25
CA VAL A 835 -4.81 -16.31 6.01
C VAL A 835 -4.50 -15.77 7.40
N GLY A 836 -4.05 -14.52 7.50
CA GLY A 836 -3.77 -13.86 8.77
C GLY A 836 -4.97 -13.82 9.70
N GLN A 837 -6.16 -13.49 9.17
CA GLN A 837 -7.41 -13.57 9.93
C GLN A 837 -7.67 -14.99 10.45
N ALA A 838 -7.56 -16.01 9.59
CA ALA A 838 -7.80 -17.39 10.00
C ALA A 838 -6.77 -17.90 11.02
N MET A 839 -5.51 -17.48 10.92
CA MET A 839 -4.47 -17.78 11.90
C MET A 839 -4.82 -17.20 13.28
N ARG A 840 -5.25 -15.93 13.33
CA ARG A 840 -5.71 -15.31 14.58
C ARG A 840 -6.92 -16.02 15.15
N GLU A 841 -7.90 -16.38 14.32
CA GLU A 841 -9.09 -17.12 14.77
C GLU A 841 -8.71 -18.48 15.40
N ALA A 842 -7.76 -19.20 14.81
CA ALA A 842 -7.23 -20.45 15.35
C ALA A 842 -6.48 -20.25 16.67
N TRP A 843 -5.64 -19.22 16.76
CA TRP A 843 -4.91 -18.87 17.99
C TRP A 843 -5.88 -18.50 19.11
N ILE A 844 -6.86 -17.64 18.86
CA ILE A 844 -7.86 -17.21 19.86
C ILE A 844 -8.64 -18.41 20.42
N LYS A 845 -9.05 -19.35 19.55
CA LYS A 845 -9.71 -20.59 19.97
C LYS A 845 -8.82 -21.44 20.86
N PHE A 846 -7.56 -21.66 20.45
CA PHE A 846 -6.58 -22.40 21.25
C PHE A 846 -6.36 -21.73 22.62
N ILE A 847 -6.08 -20.43 22.63
CA ILE A 847 -5.89 -19.62 23.85
C ILE A 847 -7.10 -19.75 24.79
N SER A 848 -8.32 -19.81 24.22
CA SER A 848 -9.57 -19.96 24.99
C SER A 848 -9.85 -21.40 25.47
N GLY A 849 -8.95 -22.35 25.21
CA GLY A 849 -9.14 -23.75 25.63
C GLY A 849 -9.94 -24.61 24.64
N GLU A 850 -10.22 -24.12 23.42
CA GLU A 850 -10.93 -24.87 22.37
C GLU A 850 -9.97 -25.50 21.36
N GLU A 851 -10.47 -26.39 20.50
CA GLU A 851 -9.70 -26.84 19.34
C GLU A 851 -9.56 -25.69 18.31
N PRO A 852 -8.35 -25.46 17.76
CA PRO A 852 -8.11 -24.32 16.89
C PRO A 852 -8.82 -24.43 15.52
N TRP A 853 -9.12 -25.65 15.07
CA TRP A 853 -9.88 -25.97 13.86
C TRP A 853 -10.65 -27.29 14.07
N PRO A 854 -11.60 -27.66 13.19
CA PRO A 854 -12.28 -28.96 13.29
C PRO A 854 -11.29 -30.13 13.13
N ASP A 855 -11.49 -31.18 13.94
CA ASP A 855 -10.67 -32.40 13.95
C ASP A 855 -9.18 -32.14 14.23
N ALA A 856 -8.86 -31.08 14.98
CA ALA A 856 -7.48 -30.62 15.14
C ALA A 856 -6.57 -31.61 15.87
N THR A 857 -7.15 -32.49 16.69
CA THR A 857 -6.40 -33.53 17.40
C THR A 857 -5.86 -34.61 16.45
N ASP A 858 -6.54 -34.85 15.33
CA ASP A 858 -6.23 -35.92 14.38
C ASP A 858 -5.64 -35.42 13.06
N LYS A 859 -5.96 -34.19 12.64
CA LYS A 859 -5.57 -33.65 11.33
C LYS A 859 -4.75 -32.36 11.41
N TYR A 860 -3.80 -32.26 10.50
CA TYR A 860 -3.03 -31.04 10.23
C TYR A 860 -3.91 -29.99 9.55
N TYR A 861 -3.58 -28.71 9.74
CA TYR A 861 -4.27 -27.61 9.06
C TYR A 861 -3.30 -26.79 8.22
N GLY A 862 -3.68 -26.49 6.98
CA GLY A 862 -2.92 -25.65 6.06
C GLY A 862 -3.44 -24.21 6.07
N PHE A 863 -2.54 -23.29 6.39
CA PHE A 863 -2.73 -21.85 6.21
C PHE A 863 -1.99 -21.42 4.93
N GLY A 864 -2.72 -21.39 3.82
CA GLY A 864 -2.18 -21.20 2.49
C GLY A 864 -1.82 -22.52 1.76
N PRO A 865 -1.19 -22.42 0.58
CA PRO A 865 -0.89 -21.19 -0.15
C PRO A 865 -2.13 -20.58 -0.82
N HIS A 866 -1.99 -19.36 -1.35
CA HIS A 866 -2.98 -18.62 -2.12
C HIS A 866 -4.33 -18.41 -1.41
N GLY A 867 -4.29 -18.26 -0.08
CA GLY A 867 -5.48 -18.05 0.72
C GLY A 867 -6.28 -19.32 1.01
N THR A 868 -5.72 -20.50 0.69
CA THR A 868 -6.37 -21.79 0.94
C THR A 868 -6.36 -22.11 2.44
N LEU A 869 -7.52 -22.49 2.99
CA LEU A 869 -7.69 -22.81 4.41
C LEU A 869 -8.40 -24.15 4.54
N LYS A 870 -7.71 -25.19 5.02
CA LYS A 870 -8.34 -26.51 5.20
C LYS A 870 -7.52 -27.45 6.08
N THR A 871 -8.19 -28.47 6.62
CA THR A 871 -7.55 -29.68 7.12
C THR A 871 -6.87 -30.44 5.98
N LEU A 872 -5.69 -30.97 6.23
CA LEU A 872 -4.85 -31.64 5.25
C LEU A 872 -4.92 -33.16 5.42
N GLU A 873 -4.92 -33.87 4.28
CA GLU A 873 -4.69 -35.31 4.25
C GLU A 873 -3.18 -35.63 4.26
N ASP A 874 -2.79 -36.84 4.65
CA ASP A 874 -1.38 -37.23 4.81
C ASP A 874 -0.53 -36.98 3.56
N TRP A 875 -1.07 -37.29 2.38
CA TRP A 875 -0.37 -37.06 1.11
C TRP A 875 -0.17 -35.56 0.82
N GLU A 876 -1.06 -34.69 1.30
CA GLU A 876 -0.91 -33.24 1.14
C GLU A 876 0.22 -32.72 2.01
N VAL A 877 0.34 -33.22 3.24
CA VAL A 877 1.46 -32.89 4.14
C VAL A 877 2.78 -33.38 3.53
N GLN A 878 2.82 -34.61 3.01
CA GLN A 878 3.99 -35.14 2.31
C GLN A 878 4.37 -34.37 1.04
N SER A 879 3.41 -33.73 0.38
CA SER A 879 3.69 -32.86 -0.78
C SER A 879 4.23 -31.48 -0.39
N ARG A 880 3.98 -31.04 0.86
CA ARG A 880 4.35 -29.70 1.37
C ARG A 880 5.60 -29.73 2.25
N ARG A 881 5.89 -30.86 2.89
CA ARG A 881 7.03 -31.07 3.79
C ARG A 881 7.73 -32.37 3.46
N ARG A 882 9.05 -32.40 3.64
CA ARG A 882 9.88 -33.60 3.40
C ARG A 882 9.82 -34.57 4.59
N VAL A 883 8.60 -34.95 4.98
CA VAL A 883 8.31 -35.78 6.16
C VAL A 883 9.09 -37.10 6.10
N GLY A 884 9.14 -37.75 4.94
CA GLY A 884 9.92 -38.98 4.76
C GLY A 884 11.44 -38.81 4.92
N LEU A 885 12.00 -37.63 4.61
CA LEU A 885 13.42 -37.35 4.89
C LEU A 885 13.64 -37.06 6.38
N ALA A 886 12.72 -36.34 7.02
CA ALA A 886 12.76 -36.10 8.47
C ALA A 886 12.69 -37.42 9.24
N GLU A 887 11.80 -38.33 8.85
CA GLU A 887 11.72 -39.70 9.39
C GLU A 887 13.04 -40.45 9.23
N LYS A 888 13.68 -40.38 8.05
CA LYS A 888 14.99 -41.00 7.82
C LYS A 888 16.08 -40.40 8.71
N LEU A 889 16.11 -39.09 8.88
CA LEU A 889 17.03 -38.44 9.81
C LEU A 889 16.76 -38.84 11.27
N SER A 890 15.51 -39.16 11.62
CA SER A 890 15.13 -39.61 12.96
C SER A 890 15.69 -40.99 13.34
N GLU A 891 16.03 -41.81 12.35
CA GLU A 891 16.66 -43.13 12.52
C GLU A 891 18.17 -43.04 12.81
N MET A 892 18.78 -41.87 12.57
CA MET A 892 20.22 -41.63 12.71
C MET A 892 20.59 -41.03 14.07
N GLU A 893 21.84 -41.20 14.48
CA GLU A 893 22.34 -40.65 15.74
C GLU A 893 22.45 -39.11 15.68
N SER A 894 21.73 -38.41 16.56
CA SER A 894 21.70 -36.95 16.56
C SER A 894 23.07 -36.32 16.79
N SER A 895 23.91 -36.94 17.63
CA SER A 895 25.27 -36.43 17.93
C SER A 895 26.14 -36.30 16.67
N LEU A 896 25.94 -37.18 15.69
CA LEU A 896 26.66 -37.16 14.41
C LEU A 896 26.05 -36.16 13.43
N LEU A 897 24.72 -36.07 13.37
CA LEU A 897 24.03 -35.07 12.55
C LEU A 897 24.26 -33.64 13.04
N ASP A 898 24.38 -33.43 14.35
CA ASP A 898 24.70 -32.15 14.97
C ASP A 898 26.07 -31.61 14.52
N LYS A 899 27.05 -32.49 14.26
CA LYS A 899 28.35 -32.09 13.70
C LYS A 899 28.20 -31.48 12.30
N THR A 900 27.38 -32.09 11.45
CA THR A 900 27.09 -31.59 10.10
C THR A 900 26.31 -30.27 10.17
N SER A 901 25.22 -30.23 10.95
CA SER A 901 24.43 -29.01 11.12
C SER A 901 25.26 -27.84 11.65
N SER A 902 26.10 -28.08 12.67
CA SER A 902 26.98 -27.04 13.24
C SER A 902 27.94 -26.47 12.20
N ARG A 903 28.56 -27.30 11.35
CA ARG A 903 29.46 -26.81 10.26
C ARG A 903 28.72 -26.05 9.15
N LEU A 904 27.44 -26.35 8.94
CA LEU A 904 26.61 -25.67 7.94
C LEU A 904 25.98 -24.38 8.47
N ALA A 905 25.69 -24.28 9.77
CA ALA A 905 24.90 -23.21 10.37
C ALA A 905 25.70 -22.22 11.22
N ALA A 906 26.79 -22.65 11.87
CA ALA A 906 27.52 -21.81 12.82
C ALA A 906 28.11 -20.56 12.14
N GLY A 907 27.77 -19.39 12.67
CA GLY A 907 28.21 -18.08 12.16
C GLY A 907 27.67 -17.73 10.76
N LYS A 908 26.62 -18.43 10.30
CA LYS A 908 26.04 -18.28 8.95
C LYS A 908 24.57 -17.83 8.96
N VAL A 909 23.99 -17.64 10.15
CA VAL A 909 22.67 -17.01 10.30
C VAL A 909 22.79 -15.55 9.87
N SER A 910 21.94 -15.10 8.96
CA SER A 910 21.92 -13.70 8.57
C SER A 910 20.53 -13.15 8.78
N LEU A 911 20.45 -12.20 9.73
CA LEU A 911 19.27 -11.37 9.96
C LEU A 911 19.18 -10.23 8.93
N LEU A 912 20.17 -10.11 8.04
CA LEU A 912 20.23 -9.20 6.89
C LEU A 912 20.02 -9.97 5.57
N ASN A 913 19.37 -11.15 5.61
CA ASN A 913 19.18 -12.02 4.44
C ASN A 913 18.11 -11.52 3.50
#